data_AF-A0A524QW09-F1
#
_entry.id   AF-A0A524QW09-F1
#
_cell.length_a   1.000
_cell.length_b   1.000
_cell.length_c   1.000
_cell.angle_alpha   90.00
_cell.angle_beta   90.00
_cell.angle_gamma   90.00
#
_symmetry.space_group_name_H-M   'P 1'
#
loop_
_entity.id
_entity.type
_entity.pdbx_description
1 polymer ?
#
loop_
_entity_poly.entity_id
_entity_poly.type
_entity_poly.pdbx_seq_one_letter_code
_entity_poly.pdbx_strand_id
1 'polypeptide(L)'
;MNRLLAGLGRTLLRVFPRDFRERFGDDIAHHFSIGSREALASGGRLGALRFWIKSSIDVVGAAAAERREERRMRRQKNSGGALSDLGQDVRYAFRALRRTPGFTLVALTTLALGIGATTAMFSVTNAAMGRALPFPEPDRLVMGRATFNGNVNPWVAFPDYLDYRDQATSLESLATHNGGASLVTVTGGDEPQQARITFATPNLFETLGVPPVLGRTFTIDEIPTDAPGEVVLSHGFWQRWFGGDPGVLGRTLIVDGSPITVMGVLPAGFRFLYDTDLWVPPWPGNSDPITRRYHNWLLVGRLAPGVSLEAARSEIDVISTQLQEAYPDSNKDKALQIDELREAMVEGYRQSILILVGAIVLVLLIACSNVASLLMARVSTRTSEFAVRAALGAGRGRLTRQLLVECVVLALVAGGMGVLLAVWLQDFILGFVSMDLLGIEEMGLSFTMLGIALLLSLGTVLLFGVFPSIATARANPAEDLKEGSRGSTSGGGIKFRSGLVVFQVALSLVLLVGSGLLLRSFARLRGVDPGFRVENLLTASVALPSDRYSQAEERIQFFETLREGIQALPGVESVGLVNRLPLLQTAGNVAIWAPERPAETNNDAPWADRRIVLPGYFETMRIPVVEGRALDETDVAGSPAVIVLTRNTAQAVYPDESPLGRQVAVDVGEDEPGLFEVVGVVEDHQLTSLSGTVRPAMFFP
;
A
#
# COMPACT_ATOMS: atom_id res chain seq x y z
N MET A 1 14.04 84.17 14.81
CA MET A 1 12.98 83.41 15.52
C MET A 1 11.78 83.08 14.61
N ASN A 2 11.22 84.02 13.84
CA ASN A 2 10.06 83.76 12.95
C ASN A 2 10.23 82.64 11.90
N ARG A 3 11.41 82.46 11.30
CA ARG A 3 11.64 81.36 10.33
C ARG A 3 11.69 79.97 10.98
N LEU A 4 12.16 79.87 12.22
CA LEU A 4 12.25 78.61 12.97
C LEU A 4 10.85 78.10 13.39
N LEU A 5 9.96 79.02 13.78
CA LEU A 5 8.59 78.69 14.18
C LEU A 5 7.70 78.29 12.99
N ALA A 6 7.88 78.91 11.82
CA ALA A 6 7.22 78.50 10.59
C ALA A 6 7.68 77.10 10.10
N GLY A 7 8.95 76.75 10.35
CA GLY A 7 9.48 75.42 10.09
C GLY A 7 8.80 74.33 10.93
N LEU A 8 8.65 74.56 12.24
CA LEU A 8 8.03 73.62 13.18
C LEU A 8 6.58 73.25 12.81
N GLY A 9 5.77 74.22 12.36
CA GLY A 9 4.39 73.95 11.93
C GLY A 9 4.30 73.04 10.71
N ARG A 10 5.19 73.23 9.72
CA ARG A 10 5.28 72.35 8.54
C ARG A 10 5.79 70.95 8.87
N THR A 11 6.65 70.81 9.88
CA THR A 11 7.12 69.49 10.33
C THR A 11 6.00 68.72 11.04
N LEU A 12 5.21 69.38 11.88
CA LEU A 12 4.06 68.78 12.58
C LEU A 12 2.97 68.32 11.62
N LEU A 13 2.76 69.03 10.51
CA LEU A 13 1.82 68.63 9.47
C LEU A 13 2.16 67.28 8.83
N ARG A 14 3.41 66.79 8.89
CA ARG A 14 3.79 65.48 8.33
C ARG A 14 3.12 64.29 9.01
N VAL A 15 2.49 64.49 10.16
CA VAL A 15 1.72 63.44 10.86
C VAL A 15 0.41 63.11 10.13
N PHE A 16 -0.16 64.05 9.36
CA PHE A 16 -1.37 63.82 8.56
C PHE A 16 -1.11 63.00 7.28
N PRO A 17 -2.12 62.27 6.76
CA PRO A 17 -2.06 61.58 5.46
C PRO A 17 -1.67 62.53 4.32
N ARG A 18 -1.05 62.00 3.24
CA ARG A 18 -0.56 62.81 2.13
C ARG A 18 -1.66 63.65 1.47
N ASP A 19 -2.80 63.03 1.19
CA ASP A 19 -3.93 63.66 0.52
C ASP A 19 -4.56 64.78 1.37
N PHE A 20 -4.58 64.63 2.70
CA PHE A 20 -5.06 65.67 3.63
C PHE A 20 -4.09 66.86 3.69
N ARG A 21 -2.77 66.59 3.72
CA ARG A 21 -1.74 67.64 3.71
C ARG A 21 -1.74 68.46 2.43
N GLU A 22 -1.95 67.82 1.29
CA GLU A 22 -2.02 68.52 0.00
C GLU A 22 -3.26 69.43 -0.10
N ARG A 23 -4.33 69.14 0.66
CA ARG A 23 -5.59 69.88 0.60
C ARG A 23 -5.74 70.98 1.66
N PHE A 24 -5.24 70.77 2.87
CA PHE A 24 -5.43 71.68 4.00
C PHE A 24 -4.12 72.13 4.67
N GLY A 25 -2.96 71.65 4.19
CA GLY A 25 -1.68 71.88 4.83
C GLY A 25 -1.26 73.35 4.87
N ASP A 26 -1.54 74.11 3.82
CA ASP A 26 -1.16 75.53 3.75
C ASP A 26 -2.01 76.42 4.67
N ASP A 27 -3.32 76.16 4.77
CA ASP A 27 -4.24 76.87 5.66
C ASP A 27 -3.90 76.63 7.13
N ILE A 28 -3.59 75.38 7.49
CA ILE A 28 -3.20 75.01 8.85
C ILE A 28 -1.83 75.61 9.21
N ALA A 29 -0.88 75.62 8.27
CA ALA A 29 0.42 76.25 8.47
C ALA A 29 0.29 77.77 8.68
N HIS A 30 -0.63 78.41 7.95
CA HIS A 30 -0.94 79.82 8.13
C HIS A 30 -1.54 80.09 9.53
N HIS A 31 -2.46 79.24 9.99
CA HIS A 31 -3.06 79.37 11.32
C HIS A 31 -2.04 79.23 12.47
N PHE A 32 -1.06 78.33 12.34
CA PHE A 32 0.05 78.22 13.31
C PHE A 32 0.94 79.47 13.33
N SER A 33 1.12 80.13 12.18
CA SER A 33 1.94 81.33 12.08
C SER A 33 1.30 82.54 12.76
N ILE A 34 -0.04 82.65 12.73
CA ILE A 34 -0.80 83.70 13.41
C ILE A 34 -0.87 83.42 14.92
N GLY A 35 -1.31 82.21 15.30
CA GLY A 35 -1.48 81.85 16.72
C GLY A 35 -0.17 81.88 17.51
N SER A 36 0.95 81.55 16.88
CA SER A 36 2.27 81.66 17.53
C SER A 36 2.68 83.12 17.77
N ARG A 37 2.34 84.06 16.87
CA ARG A 37 2.62 85.50 17.04
C ARG A 37 1.79 86.11 18.16
N GLU A 38 0.51 85.77 18.23
CA GLU A 38 -0.39 86.24 19.29
C GLU A 38 0.01 85.69 20.67
N ALA A 39 0.39 84.41 20.74
CA ALA A 39 0.88 83.80 21.99
C ALA A 39 2.21 84.40 22.47
N LEU A 40 3.08 84.83 21.54
CA LEU A 40 4.31 85.57 21.84
C LEU A 40 4.03 87.01 22.32
N ALA A 41 3.03 87.68 21.75
CA ALA A 41 2.67 89.05 22.11
C ALA A 41 1.97 89.16 23.48
N SER A 42 1.16 88.17 23.85
CA SER A 42 0.35 88.17 25.08
C SER A 42 1.05 87.51 26.29
N GLY A 43 1.93 86.54 26.08
CA GLY A 43 2.54 85.74 27.16
C GLY A 43 4.06 85.56 27.06
N GLY A 44 4.72 86.31 26.18
CA GLY A 44 6.16 86.21 25.95
C GLY A 44 6.59 84.80 25.51
N ARG A 45 7.81 84.40 25.89
CA ARG A 45 8.36 83.07 25.52
C ARG A 45 7.60 81.90 26.14
N LEU A 46 7.06 82.05 27.34
CA LEU A 46 6.27 80.99 28.00
C LEU A 46 4.90 80.79 27.33
N GLY A 47 4.26 81.87 26.85
CA GLY A 47 3.00 81.81 26.11
C GLY A 47 3.11 81.03 24.81
N ALA A 48 4.16 81.30 24.02
CA ALA A 48 4.42 80.52 22.81
C ALA A 48 4.78 79.05 23.08
N LEU A 49 5.51 78.76 24.16
CA LEU A 49 5.81 77.37 24.53
C LEU A 49 4.52 76.58 24.82
N ARG A 50 3.60 77.15 25.61
CA ARG A 50 2.29 76.53 25.90
C ARG A 50 1.45 76.35 24.64
N PHE A 51 1.43 77.34 23.74
CA PHE A 51 0.73 77.25 22.45
C PHE A 51 1.25 76.09 21.59
N TRP A 52 2.57 75.94 21.48
CA TRP A 52 3.17 74.86 20.67
C TRP A 52 2.97 73.47 21.29
N ILE A 53 2.99 73.35 22.62
CA ILE A 53 2.68 72.08 23.30
C ILE A 53 1.22 71.67 23.04
N LYS A 54 0.27 72.58 23.27
CA LYS A 54 -1.16 72.31 23.04
C LYS A 54 -1.45 72.00 21.57
N SER A 55 -0.92 72.81 20.66
CA SER A 55 -1.06 72.62 19.21
C SER A 55 -0.51 71.29 18.72
N SER A 56 0.61 70.82 19.30
CA SER A 56 1.19 69.52 18.93
C SER A 56 0.31 68.36 19.36
N ILE A 57 -0.29 68.43 20.56
CA ILE A 57 -1.21 67.41 21.07
C ILE A 57 -2.49 67.36 20.22
N ASP A 58 -3.07 68.52 19.90
CA ASP A 58 -4.28 68.63 19.09
C ASP A 58 -4.05 68.11 17.65
N VAL A 59 -2.89 68.41 17.05
CA VAL A 59 -2.49 67.89 15.73
C VAL A 59 -2.33 66.38 15.72
N VAL A 60 -1.67 65.82 16.73
CA VAL A 60 -1.48 64.37 16.83
C VAL A 60 -2.83 63.67 17.05
N GLY A 61 -3.71 64.24 17.87
CA GLY A 61 -5.07 63.74 18.09
C GLY A 61 -5.92 63.75 16.81
N ALA A 62 -5.94 64.87 16.10
CA ALA A 62 -6.67 65.03 14.84
C ALA A 62 -6.12 64.12 13.72
N ALA A 63 -4.80 64.00 13.59
CA ALA A 63 -4.18 63.12 12.61
C ALA A 63 -4.44 61.62 12.92
N ALA A 64 -4.53 61.25 14.19
CA ALA A 64 -4.89 59.89 14.60
C ALA A 64 -6.38 59.58 14.30
N ALA A 65 -7.28 60.55 14.47
CA ALA A 65 -8.69 60.42 14.11
C ALA A 65 -8.86 60.27 12.59
N GLU A 66 -8.20 61.12 11.79
CA GLU A 66 -8.28 61.09 10.32
C GLU A 66 -7.72 59.77 9.75
N ARG A 67 -6.61 59.27 10.30
CA ARG A 67 -6.06 57.95 9.90
C ARG A 67 -6.98 56.79 10.29
N ARG A 68 -7.76 56.91 11.38
CA ARG A 68 -8.77 55.90 11.75
C ARG A 68 -9.94 55.92 10.77
N GLU A 69 -10.34 57.10 10.33
CA GLU A 69 -11.44 57.29 9.38
C GLU A 69 -11.07 56.82 7.97
N GLU A 70 -9.86 57.12 7.49
CA GLU A 70 -9.31 56.61 6.23
C GLU A 70 -9.23 55.07 6.22
N ARG A 71 -8.84 54.46 7.35
CA ARG A 71 -8.87 52.99 7.54
C ARG A 71 -10.28 52.43 7.54
N ARG A 72 -11.25 53.13 8.14
CA ARG A 72 -12.67 52.74 8.18
C ARG A 72 -13.30 52.81 6.78
N MET A 73 -13.05 53.88 6.03
CA MET A 73 -13.52 54.00 4.63
C MET A 73 -12.89 52.95 3.71
N ARG A 74 -11.60 52.64 3.87
CA ARG A 74 -10.95 51.52 3.13
C ARG A 74 -11.55 50.15 3.47
N ARG A 75 -11.92 49.91 4.74
CA ARG A 75 -12.59 48.67 5.17
C ARG A 75 -14.02 48.56 4.64
N GLN A 76 -14.76 49.66 4.60
CA GLN A 76 -16.15 49.69 4.12
C GLN A 76 -16.25 49.54 2.60
N LYS A 77 -15.27 50.06 1.84
CA LYS A 77 -15.19 49.89 0.37
C LYS A 77 -14.79 48.47 -0.04
N ASN A 78 -14.10 47.71 0.82
CA ASN A 78 -13.60 46.36 0.52
C ASN A 78 -14.54 45.20 0.93
N SER A 79 -15.51 45.42 1.83
CA SER A 79 -16.28 44.33 2.44
C SER A 79 -17.52 43.90 1.63
N GLY A 80 -18.21 44.82 0.94
CA GLY A 80 -19.37 44.50 0.09
C GLY A 80 -19.04 44.16 -1.36
N GLY A 81 -17.95 44.72 -1.91
CA GLY A 81 -17.57 44.54 -3.32
C GLY A 81 -16.82 43.25 -3.63
N ALA A 82 -16.14 42.65 -2.65
CA ALA A 82 -15.28 41.48 -2.88
C ALA A 82 -16.04 40.21 -3.28
N LEU A 83 -17.24 39.99 -2.72
CA LEU A 83 -18.08 38.81 -3.01
C LEU A 83 -18.77 38.92 -4.38
N SER A 84 -19.29 40.10 -4.74
CA SER A 84 -19.88 40.33 -6.08
C SER A 84 -18.83 40.26 -7.19
N ASP A 85 -17.63 40.76 -6.91
CA ASP A 85 -16.48 40.69 -7.81
C ASP A 85 -16.02 39.24 -8.04
N LEU A 86 -16.04 38.38 -7.01
CA LEU A 86 -15.63 36.99 -7.12
C LEU A 86 -16.56 36.19 -8.04
N GLY A 87 -17.88 36.38 -7.90
CA GLY A 87 -18.87 35.73 -8.77
C GLY A 87 -18.74 36.18 -10.23
N GLN A 88 -18.40 37.44 -10.47
CA GLN A 88 -18.12 37.96 -11.81
C GLN A 88 -16.85 37.33 -12.41
N ASP A 89 -15.79 37.16 -11.61
CA ASP A 89 -14.54 36.54 -12.04
C ASP A 89 -14.71 35.05 -12.37
N VAL A 90 -15.51 34.32 -11.59
CA VAL A 90 -15.83 32.90 -11.88
C VAL A 90 -16.61 32.77 -13.19
N ARG A 91 -17.64 33.60 -13.39
CA ARG A 91 -18.42 33.60 -14.65
C ARG A 91 -17.56 33.97 -15.84
N TYR A 92 -16.63 34.90 -15.65
CA TYR A 92 -15.64 35.25 -16.66
C TYR A 92 -14.71 34.09 -16.97
N ALA A 93 -14.20 33.38 -15.95
CA ALA A 93 -13.31 32.24 -16.11
C ALA A 93 -13.95 31.15 -16.97
N PHE A 94 -15.20 30.75 -16.69
CA PHE A 94 -15.93 29.80 -17.53
C PHE A 94 -16.08 30.28 -18.97
N ARG A 95 -16.38 31.56 -19.19
CA ARG A 95 -16.51 32.14 -20.53
C ARG A 95 -15.17 32.16 -21.28
N ALA A 96 -14.08 32.47 -20.57
CA ALA A 96 -12.73 32.48 -21.13
C ALA A 96 -12.29 31.07 -21.54
N LEU A 97 -12.54 30.07 -20.70
CA LEU A 97 -12.23 28.66 -20.99
C LEU A 97 -13.02 28.13 -22.19
N ARG A 98 -14.31 28.48 -22.33
CA ARG A 98 -15.14 28.10 -23.49
C ARG A 98 -14.68 28.75 -24.80
N ARG A 99 -14.02 29.91 -24.74
CA ARG A 99 -13.48 30.60 -25.92
C ARG A 99 -12.14 30.05 -26.41
N THR A 100 -11.45 29.26 -25.59
CA THR A 100 -10.16 28.64 -25.95
C THR A 100 -10.23 27.11 -25.78
N PRO A 101 -11.07 26.41 -26.58
CA PRO A 101 -11.38 25.00 -26.35
C PRO A 101 -10.17 24.08 -26.43
N GLY A 102 -9.23 24.32 -27.37
CA GLY A 102 -8.01 23.49 -27.50
C GLY A 102 -7.12 23.55 -26.26
N PHE A 103 -6.84 24.76 -25.75
CA PHE A 103 -6.10 24.94 -24.50
C PHE A 103 -6.83 24.27 -23.32
N THR A 104 -8.13 24.53 -23.18
CA THR A 104 -8.93 24.00 -22.07
C THR A 104 -8.96 22.48 -22.09
N LEU A 105 -9.13 21.85 -23.25
CA LEU A 105 -9.16 20.40 -23.39
C LEU A 105 -7.82 19.78 -22.98
N VAL A 106 -6.70 20.29 -23.52
CA VAL A 106 -5.36 19.76 -23.20
C VAL A 106 -5.06 19.95 -21.72
N ALA A 107 -5.34 21.12 -21.15
CA ALA A 107 -5.06 21.40 -19.75
C ALA A 107 -5.94 20.57 -18.80
N LEU A 108 -7.24 20.44 -19.07
CA LEU A 108 -8.14 19.61 -18.28
C LEU A 108 -7.76 18.14 -18.35
N THR A 109 -7.50 17.59 -19.54
CA THR A 109 -7.15 16.17 -19.69
C THR A 109 -5.83 15.84 -18.99
N THR A 110 -4.82 16.71 -19.15
CA THR A 110 -3.50 16.53 -18.54
C THR A 110 -3.58 16.59 -17.01
N LEU A 111 -4.29 17.57 -16.44
CA LEU A 111 -4.49 17.67 -15.00
C LEU A 111 -5.37 16.55 -14.46
N ALA A 112 -6.45 16.19 -15.15
CA ALA A 112 -7.35 15.12 -14.72
C ALA A 112 -6.62 13.76 -14.67
N LEU A 113 -5.77 13.45 -15.65
CA LEU A 113 -4.92 12.26 -15.64
C LEU A 113 -3.94 12.27 -14.47
N GLY A 114 -3.20 13.37 -14.27
CA GLY A 114 -2.23 13.47 -13.18
C GLY A 114 -2.89 13.40 -11.80
N ILE A 115 -3.94 14.19 -11.57
CA ILE A 115 -4.67 14.24 -10.30
C ILE A 115 -5.38 12.91 -10.07
N GLY A 116 -6.07 12.37 -11.07
CA GLY A 116 -6.81 11.11 -10.96
C GLY A 116 -5.92 9.92 -10.68
N ALA A 117 -4.83 9.73 -11.43
CA ALA A 117 -3.87 8.66 -11.18
C ALA A 117 -3.25 8.76 -9.78
N THR A 118 -2.85 9.95 -9.35
CA THR A 118 -2.29 10.17 -7.99
C THR A 118 -3.32 9.90 -6.91
N THR A 119 -4.58 10.32 -7.13
CA THR A 119 -5.67 10.12 -6.19
C THR A 119 -6.03 8.64 -6.04
N ALA A 120 -6.15 7.91 -7.15
CA ALA A 120 -6.41 6.46 -7.13
C ALA A 120 -5.31 5.71 -6.40
N MET A 121 -4.05 6.03 -6.70
CA MET A 121 -2.90 5.32 -6.17
C MET A 121 -2.63 5.64 -4.70
N PHE A 122 -2.88 6.89 -4.28
CA PHE A 122 -2.89 7.21 -2.86
C PHE A 122 -4.05 6.49 -2.16
N SER A 123 -5.23 6.40 -2.76
CA SER A 123 -6.37 5.68 -2.15
C SER A 123 -6.05 4.19 -1.96
N VAL A 124 -5.44 3.54 -2.95
CA VAL A 124 -4.96 2.16 -2.84
C VAL A 124 -3.89 2.02 -1.78
N THR A 125 -2.89 2.91 -1.78
CA THR A 125 -1.81 2.91 -0.78
C THR A 125 -2.34 3.14 0.63
N ASN A 126 -3.30 4.06 0.78
CA ASN A 126 -3.94 4.34 2.06
C ASN A 126 -4.82 3.17 2.50
N ALA A 127 -5.51 2.50 1.59
CA ALA A 127 -6.24 1.27 1.91
C ALA A 127 -5.29 0.16 2.35
N ALA A 128 -4.16 -0.01 1.67
CA ALA A 128 -3.18 -1.06 1.94
C ALA A 128 -2.31 -0.80 3.18
N MET A 129 -1.90 0.46 3.43
CA MET A 129 -0.94 0.82 4.49
C MET A 129 -1.55 1.67 5.61
N GLY A 130 -2.48 2.57 5.25
CA GLY A 130 -2.96 3.63 6.13
C GLY A 130 -4.26 3.34 6.87
N ARG A 131 -5.06 2.37 6.42
CA ARG A 131 -6.32 2.01 7.07
C ARG A 131 -6.01 1.21 8.33
N ALA A 132 -6.61 1.58 9.46
CA ALA A 132 -6.60 0.74 10.65
C ALA A 132 -7.04 -0.67 10.25
N LEU A 133 -6.32 -1.70 10.70
CA LEU A 133 -6.81 -3.07 10.56
C LEU A 133 -8.26 -3.10 11.06
N PRO A 134 -9.18 -3.84 10.41
CA PRO A 134 -10.60 -3.84 10.75
C PRO A 134 -10.88 -4.62 12.05
N PHE A 135 -9.98 -4.52 13.03
CA PHE A 135 -9.98 -5.20 14.30
C PHE A 135 -9.97 -4.15 15.43
N PRO A 136 -10.68 -4.39 16.55
CA PRO A 136 -10.62 -3.52 17.71
C PRO A 136 -9.19 -3.40 18.27
N GLU A 137 -8.79 -2.17 18.60
CA GLU A 137 -7.46 -1.82 19.14
C GLU A 137 -6.30 -2.43 18.33
N PRO A 138 -6.21 -2.10 17.04
CA PRO A 138 -5.30 -2.78 16.10
C PRO A 138 -3.82 -2.55 16.43
N ASP A 139 -3.50 -1.49 17.16
CA ASP A 139 -2.14 -1.15 17.58
C ASP A 139 -1.60 -2.10 18.67
N ARG A 140 -2.47 -2.92 19.28
CA ARG A 140 -2.09 -3.97 20.22
C ARG A 140 -1.86 -5.33 19.53
N LEU A 141 -2.16 -5.45 18.25
CA LEU A 141 -2.01 -6.72 17.52
C LEU A 141 -0.59 -6.88 17.00
N VAL A 142 -0.01 -8.04 17.27
CA VAL A 142 1.35 -8.41 16.86
C VAL A 142 1.33 -9.69 16.04
N MET A 143 2.28 -9.81 15.11
CA MET A 143 2.55 -11.04 14.37
C MET A 143 3.85 -11.66 14.89
N GLY A 144 3.81 -12.95 15.21
CA GLY A 144 4.98 -13.73 15.58
C GLY A 144 5.54 -14.48 14.37
N ARG A 145 6.84 -14.31 14.11
CA ARG A 145 7.59 -15.00 13.05
C ARG A 145 8.79 -15.70 13.66
N ALA A 146 9.03 -16.95 13.30
CA ALA A 146 10.26 -17.61 13.72
C ALA A 146 11.47 -16.93 13.06
N THR A 147 12.62 -17.10 13.69
CA THR A 147 13.91 -16.77 13.11
C THR A 147 14.81 -17.98 13.25
N PHE A 148 15.64 -18.23 12.26
CA PHE A 148 16.63 -19.31 12.26
C PHE A 148 17.97 -18.69 11.90
N ASN A 149 18.94 -18.71 12.81
CA ASN A 149 20.22 -18.01 12.62
C ASN A 149 20.03 -16.51 12.29
N GLY A 150 19.00 -15.88 12.88
CA GLY A 150 18.62 -14.49 12.60
C GLY A 150 17.89 -14.25 11.29
N ASN A 151 17.68 -15.27 10.45
CA ASN A 151 16.89 -15.15 9.23
C ASN A 151 15.40 -15.36 9.54
N VAL A 152 14.56 -14.43 9.09
CA VAL A 152 13.12 -14.47 9.34
C VAL A 152 12.47 -15.60 8.54
N ASN A 153 11.73 -16.46 9.25
CA ASN A 153 10.82 -17.45 8.72
C ASN A 153 9.41 -17.15 9.25
N PRO A 154 8.40 -16.92 8.39
CA PRO A 154 7.06 -16.57 8.85
C PRO A 154 6.37 -17.68 9.65
N TRP A 155 6.91 -18.92 9.64
CA TRP A 155 6.26 -20.08 10.23
C TRP A 155 6.94 -20.56 11.51
N VAL A 156 6.11 -20.96 12.48
CA VAL A 156 6.49 -21.43 13.82
C VAL A 156 5.98 -22.86 14.00
N ALA A 157 6.62 -23.63 14.90
CA ALA A 157 6.12 -24.96 15.26
C ALA A 157 5.02 -24.87 16.32
N PHE A 158 4.01 -25.74 16.22
CA PHE A 158 2.86 -25.70 17.12
C PHE A 158 3.24 -25.88 18.60
N PRO A 159 4.19 -26.76 18.99
CA PRO A 159 4.60 -26.85 20.39
C PRO A 159 5.28 -25.58 20.92
N ASP A 160 6.03 -24.83 20.10
CA ASP A 160 6.61 -23.56 20.56
C ASP A 160 5.53 -22.53 20.79
N TYR A 161 4.50 -22.51 19.93
CA TYR A 161 3.32 -21.68 20.15
C TYR A 161 2.72 -21.93 21.54
N LEU A 162 2.60 -23.19 21.96
CA LEU A 162 2.09 -23.53 23.30
C LEU A 162 2.99 -22.96 24.39
N ASP A 163 4.31 -23.09 24.27
CA ASP A 163 5.24 -22.51 25.26
C ASP A 163 5.14 -21.00 25.33
N TYR A 164 5.14 -20.30 24.18
CA TYR A 164 5.00 -18.84 24.16
C TYR A 164 3.66 -18.41 24.74
N ARG A 165 2.58 -19.14 24.44
CA ARG A 165 1.25 -18.86 24.98
C ARG A 165 1.22 -19.02 26.51
N ASP A 166 1.87 -20.06 27.03
CA ASP A 166 1.79 -20.44 28.45
C ASP A 166 2.77 -19.63 29.31
N GLN A 167 3.88 -19.14 28.73
CA GLN A 167 4.93 -18.40 29.45
C GLN A 167 4.85 -16.88 29.29
N ALA A 168 4.35 -16.35 28.17
CA ALA A 168 4.32 -14.91 27.93
C ALA A 168 3.20 -14.23 28.72
N THR A 169 3.58 -13.27 29.56
CA THR A 169 2.63 -12.46 30.35
C THR A 169 2.38 -11.08 29.73
N SER A 170 3.25 -10.65 28.81
CA SER A 170 3.09 -9.42 28.02
C SER A 170 1.99 -9.49 26.97
N LEU A 171 1.49 -10.70 26.68
CA LEU A 171 0.41 -10.95 25.73
C LEU A 171 -0.88 -11.29 26.50
N GLU A 172 -1.96 -10.56 26.22
CA GLU A 172 -3.31 -10.90 26.72
C GLU A 172 -3.82 -12.19 26.08
N SER A 173 -3.47 -12.42 24.82
CA SER A 173 -3.89 -13.60 24.06
C SER A 173 -2.89 -13.88 22.95
N LEU A 174 -2.58 -15.16 22.73
CA LEU A 174 -1.75 -15.63 21.61
C LEU A 174 -2.50 -16.76 20.90
N ALA A 175 -2.74 -16.58 19.62
CA ALA A 175 -3.41 -17.53 18.74
C ALA A 175 -2.52 -17.92 17.56
N THR A 176 -2.88 -19.01 16.91
CA THR A 176 -2.21 -19.43 15.68
C THR A 176 -3.19 -20.02 14.67
N HIS A 177 -2.80 -19.99 13.40
CA HIS A 177 -3.49 -20.72 12.34
C HIS A 177 -2.46 -21.30 11.37
N ASN A 178 -2.85 -22.34 10.64
CA ASN A 178 -1.98 -22.90 9.62
C ASN A 178 -1.96 -21.97 8.40
N GLY A 179 -0.77 -21.78 7.85
CA GLY A 179 -0.54 -20.89 6.73
C GLY A 179 -1.17 -21.36 5.44
N GLY A 180 -2.33 -20.82 5.07
CA GLY A 180 -2.97 -21.05 3.78
C GLY A 180 -4.21 -21.94 3.88
N ALA A 181 -5.26 -21.51 3.18
CA ALA A 181 -6.51 -22.25 3.17
C ALA A 181 -6.42 -23.44 2.22
N SER A 182 -6.60 -24.65 2.74
CA SER A 182 -6.63 -25.88 1.95
C SER A 182 -7.96 -26.00 1.23
N LEU A 183 -7.96 -26.61 0.04
CA LEU A 183 -9.18 -26.84 -0.72
C LEU A 183 -9.81 -28.16 -0.26
N VAL A 184 -11.08 -28.13 0.11
CA VAL A 184 -11.84 -29.29 0.57
C VAL A 184 -13.17 -29.38 -0.17
N THR A 185 -13.70 -30.60 -0.28
CA THR A 185 -14.99 -30.86 -0.90
C THR A 185 -16.07 -30.92 0.16
N VAL A 186 -17.04 -30.00 0.09
CA VAL A 186 -18.23 -30.01 0.94
C VAL A 186 -19.36 -30.71 0.19
N THR A 187 -20.00 -31.68 0.85
CA THR A 187 -21.11 -32.48 0.34
C THR A 187 -22.28 -32.48 1.34
N GLY A 188 -23.41 -33.06 0.94
CA GLY A 188 -24.65 -33.07 1.73
C GLY A 188 -25.66 -31.95 1.39
N GLY A 189 -25.37 -31.15 0.35
CA GLY A 189 -26.31 -30.23 -0.30
C GLY A 189 -26.77 -30.75 -1.67
N ASP A 190 -27.42 -29.90 -2.48
CA ASP A 190 -27.89 -30.26 -3.82
C ASP A 190 -26.74 -30.64 -4.78
N GLU A 191 -25.60 -29.94 -4.66
CA GLU A 191 -24.38 -30.19 -5.43
C GLU A 191 -23.13 -30.10 -4.54
N PRO A 192 -22.09 -30.93 -4.77
CA PRO A 192 -20.79 -30.77 -4.12
C PRO A 192 -20.16 -29.42 -4.45
N GLN A 193 -19.56 -28.75 -3.46
CA GLN A 193 -18.83 -27.49 -3.68
C GLN A 193 -17.43 -27.57 -3.08
N GLN A 194 -16.46 -26.96 -3.77
CA GLN A 194 -15.13 -26.72 -3.22
C GLN A 194 -15.20 -25.54 -2.24
N ALA A 195 -14.64 -25.73 -1.06
CA ALA A 195 -14.52 -24.71 -0.03
C ALA A 195 -13.07 -24.59 0.44
N ARG A 196 -12.74 -23.46 1.03
CA ARG A 196 -11.43 -23.21 1.63
C ARG A 196 -11.47 -23.40 3.14
N ILE A 197 -10.67 -24.33 3.66
CA ILE A 197 -10.57 -24.64 5.09
C ILE A 197 -9.27 -24.10 5.68
N THR A 198 -9.35 -23.49 6.86
CA THR A 198 -8.18 -23.05 7.65
C THR A 198 -8.30 -23.60 9.06
N PHE A 199 -7.19 -24.13 9.56
CA PHE A 199 -7.07 -24.61 10.92
C PHE A 199 -6.60 -23.44 11.78
N ALA A 200 -7.37 -23.08 12.79
CA ALA A 200 -7.07 -21.96 13.67
C ALA A 200 -7.28 -22.38 15.12
N THR A 201 -6.51 -21.80 16.04
CA THR A 201 -6.77 -22.02 17.45
C THR A 201 -8.08 -21.34 17.86
N PRO A 202 -8.81 -21.93 18.81
CA PRO A 202 -10.12 -21.43 19.25
C PRO A 202 -10.14 -19.95 19.65
N ASN A 203 -9.05 -19.48 20.26
CA ASN A 203 -8.92 -18.11 20.70
C ASN A 203 -8.56 -17.10 19.59
N LEU A 204 -8.35 -17.51 18.33
CA LEU A 204 -7.98 -16.59 17.24
C LEU A 204 -8.97 -15.43 17.11
N PHE A 205 -10.26 -15.72 17.13
CA PHE A 205 -11.30 -14.70 16.98
C PHE A 205 -11.35 -13.75 18.18
N GLU A 206 -11.09 -14.25 19.38
CA GLU A 206 -10.95 -13.45 20.59
C GLU A 206 -9.71 -12.56 20.54
N THR A 207 -8.56 -13.12 20.13
CA THR A 207 -7.32 -12.36 19.91
C THR A 207 -7.55 -11.24 18.90
N LEU A 208 -8.30 -11.47 17.83
CA LEU A 208 -8.65 -10.45 16.84
C LEU A 208 -9.78 -9.50 17.30
N GLY A 209 -10.50 -9.83 18.38
CA GLY A 209 -11.65 -9.06 18.87
C GLY A 209 -12.87 -9.14 17.94
N VAL A 210 -13.05 -10.25 17.22
CA VAL A 210 -14.14 -10.46 16.25
C VAL A 210 -15.14 -11.48 16.79
N PRO A 211 -16.27 -11.04 17.35
CA PRO A 211 -17.31 -11.96 17.80
C PRO A 211 -18.08 -12.55 16.60
N PRO A 212 -18.56 -13.81 16.70
CA PRO A 212 -19.45 -14.37 15.70
C PRO A 212 -20.81 -13.66 15.71
N VAL A 213 -21.45 -13.54 14.54
CA VAL A 213 -22.81 -12.97 14.40
C VAL A 213 -23.91 -13.96 14.77
N LEU A 214 -23.62 -15.26 14.66
CA LEU A 214 -24.50 -16.35 15.08
C LEU A 214 -23.68 -17.40 15.82
N GLY A 215 -24.26 -17.95 16.89
CA GLY A 215 -23.65 -19.04 17.66
C GLY A 215 -22.45 -18.60 18.48
N ARG A 216 -21.42 -19.45 18.52
CA ARG A 216 -20.17 -19.22 19.25
C ARG A 216 -18.98 -19.73 18.45
N THR A 217 -17.78 -19.41 18.92
CA THR A 217 -16.56 -20.06 18.45
C THR A 217 -16.30 -21.34 19.25
N PHE A 218 -15.42 -22.19 18.74
CA PHE A 218 -14.91 -23.35 19.48
C PHE A 218 -14.01 -22.86 20.64
N THR A 219 -13.78 -23.72 21.65
CA THR A 219 -12.91 -23.45 22.80
C THR A 219 -11.72 -24.42 22.86
N ILE A 220 -10.68 -24.10 23.63
CA ILE A 220 -9.44 -24.91 23.69
C ILE A 220 -9.70 -26.31 24.25
N ASP A 221 -10.69 -26.46 25.14
CA ASP A 221 -11.10 -27.74 25.72
C ASP A 221 -11.85 -28.64 24.72
N GLU A 222 -12.22 -28.08 23.56
CA GLU A 222 -12.97 -28.74 22.48
C GLU A 222 -12.08 -29.12 21.29
N ILE A 223 -10.75 -28.97 21.41
CA ILE A 223 -9.79 -29.46 20.39
C ILE A 223 -9.98 -30.98 20.27
N PRO A 224 -10.54 -31.48 19.16
CA PRO A 224 -10.86 -32.90 19.04
C PRO A 224 -9.59 -33.74 18.94
N THR A 225 -9.64 -34.97 19.44
CA THR A 225 -8.50 -35.90 19.34
C THR A 225 -8.42 -36.55 17.95
N ASP A 226 -9.56 -36.78 17.30
CA ASP A 226 -9.63 -37.67 16.12
C ASP A 226 -10.14 -37.00 14.83
N ALA A 227 -11.06 -36.03 14.89
CA ALA A 227 -11.70 -35.42 13.71
C ALA A 227 -12.22 -34.01 14.02
N PRO A 228 -12.36 -33.09 13.03
CA PRO A 228 -12.92 -31.77 13.27
C PRO A 228 -14.39 -31.92 13.66
N GLY A 229 -14.69 -31.92 14.96
CA GLY A 229 -16.08 -32.00 15.44
C GLY A 229 -16.88 -30.74 15.13
N GLU A 230 -16.19 -29.61 14.92
CA GLU A 230 -16.77 -28.28 14.94
C GLU A 230 -16.20 -27.35 13.86
N VAL A 231 -17.06 -26.48 13.30
CA VAL A 231 -16.68 -25.45 12.31
C VAL A 231 -17.35 -24.11 12.60
N VAL A 232 -16.60 -23.05 12.36
CA VAL A 232 -17.10 -21.68 12.27
C VAL A 232 -17.09 -21.25 10.80
N LEU A 233 -18.24 -20.82 10.28
CA LEU A 233 -18.40 -20.48 8.87
C LEU A 233 -18.06 -19.01 8.61
N SER A 234 -17.48 -18.73 7.45
CA SER A 234 -17.49 -17.38 6.90
C SER A 234 -18.92 -16.97 6.54
N HIS A 235 -19.22 -15.66 6.65
CA HIS A 235 -20.52 -15.15 6.21
C HIS A 235 -20.81 -15.48 4.74
N GLY A 236 -19.79 -15.41 3.88
CA GLY A 236 -19.93 -15.70 2.45
C GLY A 236 -20.32 -17.14 2.18
N PHE A 237 -19.70 -18.10 2.87
CA PHE A 237 -20.04 -19.52 2.73
C PHE A 237 -21.44 -19.82 3.28
N TRP A 238 -21.79 -19.24 4.44
CA TRP A 238 -23.14 -19.35 5.01
C TRP A 238 -24.23 -18.86 4.05
N GLN A 239 -24.01 -17.73 3.36
CA GLN A 239 -24.94 -17.22 2.36
C GLN A 239 -25.03 -18.13 1.13
N ARG A 240 -23.88 -18.61 0.60
CA ARG A 240 -23.86 -19.44 -0.62
C ARG A 240 -24.40 -20.86 -0.40
N TRP A 241 -24.08 -21.50 0.72
CA TRP A 241 -24.44 -22.90 0.98
C TRP A 241 -25.77 -23.06 1.72
N PHE A 242 -26.06 -22.18 2.68
CA PHE A 242 -27.28 -22.26 3.51
C PHE A 242 -28.31 -21.18 3.18
N GLY A 243 -28.07 -20.34 2.16
CA GLY A 243 -28.99 -19.25 1.79
C GLY A 243 -29.16 -18.19 2.89
N GLY A 244 -28.24 -18.12 3.86
CA GLY A 244 -28.37 -17.23 5.02
C GLY A 244 -29.37 -17.72 6.08
N ASP A 245 -29.67 -19.03 6.15
CA ASP A 245 -30.58 -19.59 7.17
C ASP A 245 -30.00 -19.44 8.60
N PRO A 246 -30.65 -18.71 9.53
CA PRO A 246 -30.20 -18.58 10.91
C PRO A 246 -30.29 -19.90 11.70
N GLY A 247 -31.06 -20.88 11.22
CA GLY A 247 -31.14 -22.24 11.77
C GLY A 247 -29.97 -23.15 11.39
N VAL A 248 -28.83 -22.58 10.97
CA VAL A 248 -27.62 -23.31 10.60
C VAL A 248 -26.87 -23.91 11.79
N LEU A 249 -27.02 -23.33 12.98
CA LEU A 249 -26.32 -23.79 14.18
C LEU A 249 -26.69 -25.24 14.53
N GLY A 250 -25.70 -26.07 14.81
CA GLY A 250 -25.87 -27.49 15.08
C GLY A 250 -26.11 -28.37 13.85
N ARG A 251 -26.19 -27.79 12.64
CA ARG A 251 -26.25 -28.60 11.42
C ARG A 251 -24.88 -29.19 11.09
N THR A 252 -24.90 -30.37 10.48
CA THR A 252 -23.70 -31.08 10.06
C THR A 252 -23.43 -30.84 8.58
N LEU A 253 -22.19 -30.51 8.26
CA LEU A 253 -21.60 -30.51 6.92
C LEU A 253 -20.78 -31.78 6.74
N ILE A 254 -20.72 -32.32 5.52
CA ILE A 254 -19.80 -33.41 5.20
C ILE A 254 -18.63 -32.82 4.42
N VAL A 255 -17.46 -32.73 5.04
CA VAL A 255 -16.24 -32.15 4.47
C VAL A 255 -15.22 -33.27 4.26
N ASP A 256 -14.88 -33.54 3.00
CA ASP A 256 -14.00 -34.66 2.59
C ASP A 256 -14.39 -36.02 3.22
N GLY A 257 -15.70 -36.24 3.34
CA GLY A 257 -16.29 -37.44 3.93
C GLY A 257 -16.50 -37.38 5.45
N SER A 258 -15.91 -36.39 6.13
CA SER A 258 -16.01 -36.24 7.59
C SER A 258 -17.17 -35.32 7.99
N PRO A 259 -18.02 -35.74 8.95
CA PRO A 259 -19.07 -34.88 9.47
C PRO A 259 -18.50 -33.79 10.39
N ILE A 260 -18.83 -32.53 10.14
CA ILE A 260 -18.43 -31.37 10.94
C ILE A 260 -19.65 -30.54 11.31
N THR A 261 -19.78 -30.16 12.60
CA THR A 261 -20.96 -29.43 13.09
C THR A 261 -20.74 -27.92 13.09
N VAL A 262 -21.71 -27.17 12.57
CA VAL A 262 -21.65 -25.70 12.54
C VAL A 262 -21.91 -25.12 13.92
N MET A 263 -20.91 -24.43 14.47
CA MET A 263 -20.96 -23.82 15.80
C MET A 263 -21.21 -22.31 15.77
N GLY A 264 -20.81 -21.65 14.69
CA GLY A 264 -21.02 -20.22 14.54
C GLY A 264 -20.78 -19.71 13.14
N VAL A 265 -21.14 -18.44 12.94
CA VAL A 265 -20.94 -17.71 11.69
C VAL A 265 -20.25 -16.39 11.99
N LEU A 266 -19.20 -16.08 11.25
CA LEU A 266 -18.44 -14.83 11.37
C LEU A 266 -19.16 -13.67 10.69
N PRO A 267 -18.89 -12.41 11.09
CA PRO A 267 -19.49 -11.24 10.47
C PRO A 267 -19.13 -11.12 8.98
N ALA A 268 -20.01 -10.45 8.24
CA ALA A 268 -19.73 -10.05 6.87
C ALA A 268 -18.44 -9.19 6.80
N GLY A 269 -17.64 -9.38 5.76
CA GLY A 269 -16.37 -8.67 5.57
C GLY A 269 -15.20 -9.18 6.43
N PHE A 270 -15.40 -10.15 7.35
CA PHE A 270 -14.27 -10.74 8.06
C PHE A 270 -13.35 -11.50 7.10
N ARG A 271 -12.08 -11.09 7.08
CA ARG A 271 -10.98 -11.72 6.36
C ARG A 271 -9.71 -11.60 7.20
N PHE A 272 -8.92 -12.67 7.22
CA PHE A 272 -7.66 -12.69 7.94
C PHE A 272 -6.61 -13.47 7.15
N LEU A 273 -5.68 -12.73 6.51
CA LEU A 273 -4.56 -13.20 5.66
C LEU A 273 -4.94 -13.99 4.39
N TYR A 274 -5.95 -14.85 4.46
CA TYR A 274 -6.42 -15.71 3.37
C TYR A 274 -7.95 -15.74 3.32
N ASP A 275 -8.50 -15.95 2.13
CA ASP A 275 -9.92 -16.27 1.98
C ASP A 275 -10.21 -17.66 2.55
N THR A 276 -11.00 -17.71 3.60
CA THR A 276 -11.39 -18.93 4.30
C THR A 276 -12.91 -19.02 4.36
N ASP A 277 -13.45 -20.17 4.00
CA ASP A 277 -14.88 -20.49 4.11
C ASP A 277 -15.19 -21.21 5.42
N LEU A 278 -14.31 -22.14 5.82
CA LEU A 278 -14.48 -23.02 6.97
C LEU A 278 -13.30 -22.84 7.94
N TRP A 279 -13.59 -22.40 9.17
CA TRP A 279 -12.59 -22.31 10.24
C TRP A 279 -12.80 -23.46 11.21
N VAL A 280 -11.78 -24.28 11.40
CA VAL A 280 -11.82 -25.48 12.25
C VAL A 280 -10.68 -25.45 13.27
N PRO A 281 -10.83 -26.08 14.45
CA PRO A 281 -9.71 -26.26 15.36
C PRO A 281 -8.62 -27.16 14.74
N PRO A 282 -7.34 -27.02 15.12
CA PRO A 282 -6.34 -28.07 14.84
C PRO A 282 -6.78 -29.42 15.45
N TRP A 283 -6.47 -30.56 14.82
CA TRP A 283 -6.58 -31.87 15.47
C TRP A 283 -5.47 -32.83 15.01
N PRO A 284 -4.96 -33.72 15.90
CA PRO A 284 -3.79 -34.57 15.65
C PRO A 284 -3.84 -35.45 14.38
N GLY A 285 -5.03 -35.79 13.87
CA GLY A 285 -5.22 -36.71 12.75
C GLY A 285 -5.12 -36.12 11.34
N ASN A 286 -5.14 -34.79 11.17
CA ASN A 286 -5.04 -34.12 9.86
C ASN A 286 -4.27 -32.78 9.90
N SER A 287 -3.93 -32.27 11.08
CA SER A 287 -2.91 -31.23 11.17
C SER A 287 -1.55 -31.85 10.85
N ASP A 288 -0.65 -31.10 10.23
CA ASP A 288 0.77 -31.47 10.17
C ASP A 288 1.25 -32.01 11.53
N PRO A 289 2.20 -32.97 11.55
CA PRO A 289 2.62 -33.58 12.80
C PRO A 289 2.93 -32.51 13.83
N ILE A 290 2.27 -32.59 15.00
CA ILE A 290 2.41 -31.61 16.10
C ILE A 290 3.77 -31.85 16.77
N THR A 291 4.83 -31.48 16.07
CA THR A 291 6.22 -31.64 16.49
C THR A 291 6.93 -30.30 16.40
N ARG A 292 8.04 -30.16 17.14
CA ARG A 292 8.90 -28.97 17.06
C ARG A 292 9.72 -28.88 15.76
N ARG A 293 9.66 -29.92 14.92
CA ARG A 293 10.38 -30.00 13.65
C ARG A 293 9.61 -29.33 12.51
N TYR A 294 8.28 -29.35 12.54
CA TYR A 294 7.44 -28.76 11.49
C TYR A 294 6.97 -27.35 11.82
N HIS A 295 7.24 -26.42 10.89
CA HIS A 295 6.97 -25.00 11.04
C HIS A 295 5.94 -24.57 10.01
N ASN A 296 4.65 -24.71 10.34
CA ASN A 296 3.55 -24.46 9.41
C ASN A 296 2.49 -23.49 9.97
N TRP A 297 2.77 -22.91 11.13
CA TRP A 297 1.82 -22.12 11.91
C TRP A 297 2.25 -20.66 11.96
N LEU A 298 1.31 -19.74 11.76
CA LEU A 298 1.55 -18.30 11.88
C LEU A 298 0.95 -17.80 13.19
N LEU A 299 1.72 -17.03 13.95
CA LEU A 299 1.34 -16.57 15.29
C LEU A 299 0.75 -15.15 15.22
N VAL A 300 -0.32 -14.96 15.96
CA VAL A 300 -0.98 -13.66 16.12
C VAL A 300 -1.24 -13.45 17.59
N GLY A 301 -0.73 -12.34 18.13
CA GLY A 301 -0.88 -11.99 19.54
C GLY A 301 -1.61 -10.68 19.72
N ARG A 302 -2.18 -10.49 20.91
CA ARG A 302 -2.65 -9.20 21.43
C ARG A 302 -1.83 -8.84 22.66
N LEU A 303 -1.12 -7.72 22.60
CA LEU A 303 -0.38 -7.16 23.74
C LEU A 303 -1.32 -6.90 24.90
N ALA A 304 -0.90 -7.19 26.13
CA ALA A 304 -1.66 -6.88 27.34
C ALA A 304 -1.87 -5.36 27.51
N PRO A 305 -2.94 -4.92 28.21
CA PRO A 305 -3.25 -3.51 28.33
C PRO A 305 -2.09 -2.71 28.94
N GLY A 306 -1.62 -1.68 28.23
CA GLY A 306 -0.53 -0.80 28.69
C GLY A 306 0.89 -1.35 28.51
N VAL A 307 1.06 -2.54 27.93
CA VAL A 307 2.38 -3.11 27.61
C VAL A 307 2.88 -2.58 26.27
N SER A 308 4.15 -2.16 26.21
CA SER A 308 4.78 -1.72 24.96
C SER A 308 5.30 -2.91 24.14
N LEU A 309 5.43 -2.72 22.83
CA LEU A 309 6.00 -3.73 21.94
C LEU A 309 7.43 -4.11 22.34
N GLU A 310 8.24 -3.16 22.80
CA GLU A 310 9.62 -3.42 23.24
C GLU A 310 9.67 -4.28 24.51
N ALA A 311 8.74 -4.07 25.44
CA ALA A 311 8.63 -4.89 26.64
C ALA A 311 8.25 -6.34 26.29
N ALA A 312 7.27 -6.52 25.37
CA ALA A 312 6.90 -7.84 24.87
C ALA A 312 8.04 -8.51 24.10
N ARG A 313 8.77 -7.78 23.25
CA ARG A 313 9.95 -8.30 22.54
C ARG A 313 11.00 -8.83 23.51
N SER A 314 11.30 -8.04 24.55
CA SER A 314 12.28 -8.44 25.57
C SER A 314 11.85 -9.71 26.33
N GLU A 315 10.57 -9.87 26.64
CA GLU A 315 10.04 -11.09 27.28
C GLU A 315 10.13 -12.30 26.33
N ILE A 316 9.71 -12.14 25.08
CA ILE A 316 9.75 -13.20 24.06
C ILE A 316 11.19 -13.62 23.75
N ASP A 317 12.16 -12.72 23.77
CA ASP A 317 13.58 -13.04 23.59
C ASP A 317 14.10 -13.93 24.73
N VAL A 318 13.69 -13.64 25.97
CA VAL A 318 14.01 -14.48 27.15
C VAL A 318 13.39 -15.86 27.01
N ILE A 319 12.10 -15.96 26.67
CA ILE A 319 11.43 -17.25 26.44
C ILE A 319 12.12 -18.02 25.30
N SER A 320 12.50 -17.34 24.22
CA SER A 320 13.21 -17.94 23.09
C SER A 320 14.56 -18.54 23.53
N THR A 321 15.31 -17.85 24.38
CA THR A 321 16.57 -18.38 24.94
C THR A 321 16.31 -19.60 25.83
N GLN A 322 15.27 -19.57 26.65
CA GLN A 322 14.89 -20.72 27.47
C GLN A 322 14.48 -21.93 26.63
N LEU A 323 13.77 -21.72 25.52
CA LEU A 323 13.41 -22.79 24.59
C LEU A 323 14.63 -23.35 23.83
N GLN A 324 15.62 -22.53 23.52
CA GLN A 324 16.91 -22.99 22.97
C GLN A 324 17.63 -23.92 23.96
N GLU A 325 17.64 -23.57 25.25
CA GLU A 325 18.27 -24.39 26.30
C GLU A 325 17.48 -25.67 26.62
N ALA A 326 16.14 -25.58 26.63
CA ALA A 326 15.27 -26.71 26.95
C ALA A 326 15.15 -27.72 25.80
N TYR A 327 15.23 -27.24 24.55
CA TYR A 327 15.05 -28.05 23.33
C TYR A 327 16.18 -27.80 22.32
N PRO A 328 17.45 -28.11 22.67
CA PRO A 328 18.59 -27.81 21.81
C PRO A 328 18.50 -28.50 20.44
N ASP A 329 17.93 -29.71 20.36
CA ASP A 329 17.85 -30.47 19.10
C ASP A 329 16.93 -29.83 18.05
N SER A 330 15.84 -29.17 18.49
CA SER A 330 14.85 -28.56 17.60
C SER A 330 14.89 -27.04 17.52
N ASN A 331 15.39 -26.39 18.59
CA ASN A 331 15.30 -24.95 18.76
C ASN A 331 16.66 -24.24 18.78
N LYS A 332 17.80 -24.92 18.59
CA LYS A 332 19.11 -24.26 18.44
C LYS A 332 19.06 -23.11 17.42
N ASP A 333 19.54 -21.94 17.82
CA ASP A 333 19.56 -20.70 17.03
C ASP A 333 18.19 -20.23 16.49
N LYS A 334 17.11 -20.69 17.15
CA LYS A 334 15.73 -20.32 16.85
C LYS A 334 15.19 -19.33 17.87
N ALA A 335 14.52 -18.29 17.39
CA ALA A 335 13.81 -17.35 18.24
C ALA A 335 12.49 -16.91 17.60
N LEU A 336 11.59 -16.34 18.41
CA LEU A 336 10.37 -15.72 17.90
C LEU A 336 10.56 -14.21 17.84
N GLN A 337 10.49 -13.66 16.64
CA GLN A 337 10.39 -12.22 16.44
C GLN A 337 8.92 -11.80 16.45
N ILE A 338 8.59 -10.78 17.24
CA ILE A 338 7.28 -10.15 17.20
C ILE A 338 7.36 -8.74 16.62
N ASP A 339 6.44 -8.43 15.70
CA ASP A 339 6.30 -7.11 15.07
C ASP A 339 4.84 -6.68 15.08
N GLU A 340 4.57 -5.39 14.91
CA GLU A 340 3.20 -4.91 14.73
C GLU A 340 2.56 -5.63 13.54
N LEU A 341 1.34 -6.17 13.74
CA LEU A 341 0.66 -6.95 12.72
C LEU A 341 0.52 -6.17 11.40
N ARG A 342 0.26 -4.87 11.49
CA ARG A 342 0.18 -3.95 10.34
C ARG A 342 1.50 -3.88 9.56
N GLU A 343 2.61 -3.70 10.27
CA GLU A 343 3.92 -3.54 9.62
C GLU A 343 4.33 -4.85 8.95
N ALA A 344 4.15 -5.98 9.63
CA ALA A 344 4.45 -7.31 9.11
C ALA A 344 3.66 -7.63 7.82
N MET A 345 2.38 -7.22 7.73
CA MET A 345 1.56 -7.45 6.54
C MET A 345 1.98 -6.60 5.33
N VAL A 346 2.60 -5.45 5.54
CA VAL A 346 2.94 -4.49 4.48
C VAL A 346 4.42 -4.57 4.07
N GLU A 347 5.28 -5.14 4.91
CA GLU A 347 6.73 -5.21 4.75
C GLU A 347 7.16 -5.66 3.34
N GLY A 348 6.58 -6.76 2.84
CA GLY A 348 6.92 -7.33 1.52
C GLY A 348 6.50 -6.46 0.32
N TYR A 349 5.52 -5.57 0.48
CA TYR A 349 4.98 -4.75 -0.61
C TYR A 349 5.36 -3.27 -0.52
N ARG A 350 5.86 -2.82 0.64
CA ARG A 350 6.15 -1.42 0.93
C ARG A 350 7.02 -0.77 -0.13
N GLN A 351 8.10 -1.42 -0.53
CA GLN A 351 9.04 -0.85 -1.50
C GLN A 351 8.40 -0.70 -2.89
N SER A 352 7.66 -1.71 -3.34
CA SER A 352 6.92 -1.67 -4.61
C SER A 352 5.86 -0.57 -4.63
N ILE A 353 5.11 -0.42 -3.53
CA ILE A 353 4.11 0.64 -3.38
C ILE A 353 4.78 2.02 -3.38
N LEU A 354 5.89 2.21 -2.66
CA LEU A 354 6.61 3.49 -2.62
C LEU A 354 7.20 3.89 -3.97
N ILE A 355 7.75 2.94 -4.74
CA ILE A 355 8.24 3.19 -6.10
C ILE A 355 7.09 3.67 -6.98
N LEU A 356 5.93 3.02 -6.88
CA LEU A 356 4.75 3.36 -7.68
C LEU A 356 4.19 4.74 -7.32
N VAL A 357 4.03 5.04 -6.02
CA VAL A 357 3.65 6.38 -5.53
C VAL A 357 4.64 7.44 -6.02
N GLY A 358 5.94 7.18 -5.90
CA GLY A 358 6.99 8.07 -6.39
C GLY A 358 6.83 8.38 -7.88
N ALA A 359 6.68 7.34 -8.72
CA ALA A 359 6.52 7.49 -10.17
C ALA A 359 5.30 8.36 -10.52
N ILE A 360 4.17 8.15 -9.87
CA ILE A 360 2.94 8.90 -10.16
C ILE A 360 3.02 10.35 -9.68
N VAL A 361 3.72 10.64 -8.58
CA VAL A 361 4.02 12.01 -8.17
C VAL A 361 4.87 12.72 -9.24
N LEU A 362 5.86 12.06 -9.83
CA LEU A 362 6.64 12.64 -10.94
C LEU A 362 5.73 12.91 -12.16
N VAL A 363 4.80 12.01 -12.50
CA VAL A 363 3.83 12.22 -13.59
C VAL A 363 2.97 13.46 -13.31
N LEU A 364 2.48 13.63 -12.08
CA LEU A 364 1.72 14.82 -11.70
C LEU A 364 2.55 16.10 -11.85
N LEU A 365 3.81 16.09 -11.45
CA LEU A 365 4.71 17.25 -11.61
C LEU A 365 4.95 17.60 -13.08
N ILE A 366 5.06 16.61 -13.97
CA ILE A 366 5.12 16.83 -15.44
C ILE A 366 3.81 17.45 -15.93
N ALA A 367 2.67 16.90 -15.53
CA ALA A 367 1.34 17.40 -15.92
C ALA A 367 1.17 18.88 -15.50
N CYS A 368 1.57 19.22 -14.27
CA CYS A 368 1.52 20.58 -13.79
C CYS A 368 2.48 21.52 -14.53
N SER A 369 3.70 21.07 -14.82
CA SER A 369 4.69 21.84 -15.59
C SER A 369 4.21 22.14 -17.02
N ASN A 370 3.55 21.16 -17.66
CA ASN A 370 2.90 21.34 -18.96
C ASN A 370 1.84 22.45 -18.91
N VAL A 371 0.95 22.38 -17.91
CA VAL A 371 -0.13 23.37 -17.76
C VAL A 371 0.44 24.75 -17.45
N ALA A 372 1.50 24.85 -16.64
CA ALA A 372 2.17 26.12 -16.37
C ALA A 372 2.76 26.75 -17.64
N SER A 373 3.40 25.94 -18.48
CA SER A 373 3.94 26.37 -19.77
C SER A 373 2.84 26.90 -20.69
N LEU A 374 1.70 26.22 -20.74
CA LEU A 374 0.54 26.63 -21.53
C LEU A 374 -0.10 27.91 -20.99
N LEU A 375 -0.24 28.05 -19.67
CA LEU A 375 -0.75 29.25 -19.02
C LEU A 375 0.14 30.47 -19.30
N MET A 376 1.47 30.30 -19.24
CA MET A 376 2.43 31.36 -19.57
C MET A 376 2.32 31.78 -21.05
N ALA A 377 2.23 30.82 -21.98
CA ALA A 377 2.02 31.13 -23.38
C ALA A 377 0.72 31.92 -23.61
N ARG A 378 -0.37 31.53 -22.91
CA ARG A 378 -1.66 32.21 -22.98
C ARG A 378 -1.61 33.62 -22.42
N VAL A 379 -0.94 33.85 -21.29
CA VAL A 379 -0.75 35.19 -20.72
C VAL A 379 0.02 36.09 -21.68
N SER A 380 1.07 35.58 -22.34
CA SER A 380 1.84 36.31 -23.35
C SER A 380 0.99 36.77 -24.54
N THR A 381 0.02 35.97 -24.98
CA THR A 381 -0.92 36.38 -26.05
C THR A 381 -1.98 37.40 -25.61
N ARG A 382 -2.19 37.58 -24.30
CA ARG A 382 -3.22 38.47 -23.71
C ARG A 382 -2.62 39.75 -23.09
N THR A 383 -1.34 40.00 -23.30
CA THR A 383 -0.64 41.19 -22.78
C THR A 383 -1.29 42.49 -23.27
N SER A 384 -1.70 42.54 -24.54
CA SER A 384 -2.42 43.69 -25.12
C SER A 384 -3.77 43.95 -24.43
N GLU A 385 -4.54 42.90 -24.14
CA GLU A 385 -5.80 42.97 -23.39
C GLU A 385 -5.57 43.52 -21.97
N PHE A 386 -4.53 43.05 -21.29
CA PHE A 386 -4.17 43.50 -19.95
C PHE A 386 -3.65 44.93 -19.92
N ALA A 387 -2.90 45.37 -20.93
CA ALA A 387 -2.41 46.73 -21.05
C ALA A 387 -3.57 47.73 -21.26
N VAL A 388 -4.55 47.40 -22.11
CA VAL A 388 -5.76 48.23 -22.30
C VAL A 388 -6.57 48.33 -21.00
N ARG A 389 -6.73 47.23 -20.26
CA ARG A 389 -7.44 47.25 -18.96
C ARG A 389 -6.71 48.05 -17.89
N ALA A 390 -5.38 47.96 -17.86
CA ALA A 390 -4.56 48.77 -16.97
C ALA A 390 -4.68 50.26 -17.30
N ALA A 391 -4.71 50.63 -18.60
CA ALA A 391 -4.94 52.00 -19.06
C ALA A 391 -6.33 52.53 -18.69
N LEU A 392 -7.35 51.66 -18.64
CA LEU A 392 -8.70 51.99 -18.16
C LEU A 392 -8.83 52.03 -16.62
N GLY A 393 -7.72 51.91 -15.88
CA GLY A 393 -7.69 52.06 -14.42
C GLY A 393 -7.89 50.77 -13.61
N ALA A 394 -7.81 49.58 -14.23
CA ALA A 394 -7.85 48.33 -13.49
C ALA A 394 -6.60 48.16 -12.60
N GLY A 395 -6.79 48.01 -11.29
CA GLY A 395 -5.68 47.77 -10.36
C GLY A 395 -4.99 46.42 -10.59
N ARG A 396 -3.67 46.35 -10.37
CA ARG A 396 -2.84 45.13 -10.50
C ARG A 396 -3.43 43.91 -9.77
N GLY A 397 -3.97 44.12 -8.57
CA GLY A 397 -4.62 43.07 -7.79
C GLY A 397 -5.87 42.46 -8.47
N ARG A 398 -6.63 43.23 -9.26
CA ARG A 398 -7.81 42.71 -9.98
C ARG A 398 -7.40 41.80 -11.15
N LEU A 399 -6.33 42.15 -11.85
CA LEU A 399 -5.75 41.34 -12.93
C LEU A 399 -5.14 40.03 -12.40
N THR A 400 -4.39 40.09 -11.31
CA THR A 400 -3.84 38.90 -10.65
C THR A 400 -4.95 38.00 -10.11
N ARG A 401 -5.96 38.56 -9.42
CA ARG A 401 -7.12 37.81 -8.91
C ARG A 401 -7.86 37.09 -10.04
N GLN A 402 -8.11 37.77 -11.15
CA GLN A 402 -8.78 37.18 -12.31
C GLN A 402 -8.02 35.97 -12.87
N LEU A 403 -6.70 36.07 -13.04
CA LEU A 403 -5.86 34.96 -13.49
C LEU A 403 -5.86 33.79 -12.49
N LEU A 404 -5.79 34.09 -11.19
CA LEU A 404 -5.86 33.07 -10.15
C LEU A 404 -7.21 32.35 -10.17
N VAL A 405 -8.32 33.08 -10.34
CA VAL A 405 -9.66 32.47 -10.45
C VAL A 405 -9.78 31.59 -11.69
N GLU A 406 -9.20 31.99 -12.83
CA GLU A 406 -9.13 31.13 -14.03
C GLU A 406 -8.39 29.80 -13.74
N CYS A 407 -7.24 29.87 -13.04
CA CYS A 407 -6.47 28.69 -12.66
C CYS A 407 -7.21 27.80 -11.64
N VAL A 408 -7.84 28.41 -10.63
CA VAL A 408 -8.62 27.68 -9.61
C VAL A 408 -9.80 26.95 -10.24
N VAL A 409 -10.57 27.61 -11.11
CA VAL A 409 -11.71 26.99 -11.80
C VAL A 409 -11.23 25.82 -12.67
N LEU A 410 -10.15 26.01 -13.41
CA LEU A 410 -9.57 24.95 -14.25
C LEU A 410 -9.13 23.74 -13.41
N ALA A 411 -8.43 23.97 -12.30
CA ALA A 411 -7.95 22.90 -11.43
C ALA A 411 -9.08 22.18 -10.69
N LEU A 412 -10.13 22.88 -10.25
CA LEU A 412 -11.29 22.25 -9.62
C LEU A 412 -12.08 21.39 -10.61
N VAL A 413 -12.27 21.84 -11.84
CA VAL A 413 -12.93 21.04 -12.89
C VAL A 413 -12.07 19.82 -13.24
N ALA A 414 -10.75 20.00 -13.41
CA ALA A 414 -9.84 18.89 -13.63
C ALA A 414 -9.79 17.92 -12.45
N GLY A 415 -9.83 18.41 -11.22
CA GLY A 415 -9.89 17.61 -10.01
C GLY A 415 -11.16 16.78 -9.93
N GLY A 416 -12.32 17.38 -10.24
CA GLY A 416 -13.59 16.65 -10.34
C GLY A 416 -13.55 15.54 -11.40
N MET A 417 -13.01 15.84 -12.58
CA MET A 417 -12.79 14.82 -13.62
C MET A 417 -11.78 13.75 -13.18
N GLY A 418 -10.73 14.15 -12.44
CA GLY A 418 -9.73 13.26 -11.88
C GLY A 418 -10.30 12.30 -10.85
N VAL A 419 -11.24 12.75 -10.01
CA VAL A 419 -11.95 11.87 -9.06
C VAL A 419 -12.76 10.80 -9.81
N LEU A 420 -13.51 11.19 -10.85
CA LEU A 420 -14.24 10.23 -11.68
C LEU A 420 -13.31 9.20 -12.34
N LEU A 421 -12.19 9.68 -12.88
CA LEU A 421 -11.17 8.82 -13.47
C LEU A 421 -10.55 7.88 -12.42
N ALA A 422 -10.34 8.37 -11.21
CA ALA A 422 -9.74 7.61 -10.12
C ALA A 422 -10.67 6.48 -9.64
N VAL A 423 -11.98 6.73 -9.52
CA VAL A 423 -12.98 5.68 -9.22
C VAL A 423 -12.96 4.63 -10.33
N TRP A 424 -12.98 5.05 -11.60
CA TRP A 424 -12.91 4.13 -12.72
C TRP A 424 -11.61 3.30 -12.74
N LEU A 425 -10.46 3.90 -12.41
CA LEU A 425 -9.19 3.18 -12.28
C LEU A 425 -9.23 2.15 -11.14
N GLN A 426 -9.87 2.47 -10.01
CA GLN A 426 -9.98 1.55 -8.89
C GLN A 426 -10.81 0.31 -9.26
N ASP A 427 -11.98 0.52 -9.87
CA ASP A 427 -12.84 -0.58 -10.35
C ASP A 427 -12.10 -1.45 -11.38
N PHE A 428 -11.36 -0.80 -12.29
CA PHE A 428 -10.55 -1.52 -13.27
C PHE A 428 -9.46 -2.35 -12.61
N ILE A 429 -8.70 -1.81 -11.65
CA ILE A 429 -7.63 -2.53 -10.95
C ILE A 429 -8.18 -3.70 -10.14
N LEU A 430 -9.29 -3.51 -9.43
CA LEU A 430 -9.95 -4.54 -8.63
C LEU A 430 -10.49 -5.70 -9.49
N GLY A 431 -10.84 -5.44 -10.75
CA GLY A 431 -11.25 -6.49 -11.69
C GLY A 431 -10.11 -7.43 -12.14
N PHE A 432 -8.84 -7.01 -12.02
CA PHE A 432 -7.67 -7.81 -12.42
C PHE A 432 -6.86 -8.35 -11.24
N VAL A 433 -6.99 -7.75 -10.06
CA VAL A 433 -6.27 -8.15 -8.85
C VAL A 433 -7.28 -8.41 -7.75
N SER A 434 -7.38 -9.66 -7.30
CA SER A 434 -8.07 -10.01 -6.05
C SER A 434 -7.25 -9.48 -4.87
N MET A 435 -7.35 -8.18 -4.60
CA MET A 435 -6.86 -7.55 -3.36
C MET A 435 -7.84 -7.75 -2.18
N ASP A 436 -8.71 -8.76 -2.28
CA ASP A 436 -9.67 -9.16 -1.24
C ASP A 436 -8.97 -9.66 0.05
N LEU A 437 -7.69 -10.03 -0.02
CA LEU A 437 -6.89 -10.49 1.12
C LEU A 437 -6.78 -9.46 2.27
N LEU A 438 -7.00 -8.17 1.98
CA LEU A 438 -6.97 -7.09 2.97
C LEU A 438 -8.38 -6.64 3.43
N GLY A 439 -9.45 -7.35 3.03
CA GLY A 439 -10.83 -6.96 3.36
C GLY A 439 -11.26 -5.64 2.71
N ILE A 440 -10.70 -5.33 1.53
CA ILE A 440 -10.99 -4.09 0.81
C ILE A 440 -12.25 -4.27 -0.06
N GLU A 441 -13.39 -4.58 0.56
CA GLU A 441 -14.64 -4.83 -0.18
C GLU A 441 -15.23 -3.54 -0.81
N GLU A 442 -14.85 -2.36 -0.34
CA GLU A 442 -15.40 -1.10 -0.87
C GLU A 442 -14.35 0.02 -0.94
N MET A 443 -13.61 0.08 -2.06
CA MET A 443 -12.92 1.30 -2.49
C MET A 443 -13.90 2.22 -3.25
N GLY A 444 -14.96 2.63 -2.57
CA GLY A 444 -15.87 3.66 -3.06
C GLY A 444 -15.30 5.07 -2.94
N LEU A 445 -16.09 6.04 -3.37
CA LEU A 445 -15.80 7.47 -3.27
C LEU A 445 -15.66 7.86 -1.78
N SER A 446 -14.43 8.08 -1.30
CA SER A 446 -14.16 8.39 0.12
C SER A 446 -13.87 9.87 0.35
N PHE A 447 -14.13 10.37 1.58
CA PHE A 447 -13.77 11.74 1.97
C PHE A 447 -12.26 11.98 1.89
N THR A 448 -11.44 10.96 2.18
CA THR A 448 -9.98 11.01 2.05
C THR A 448 -9.59 11.24 0.59
N MET A 449 -10.18 10.49 -0.34
CA MET A 449 -9.98 10.61 -1.78
C MET A 449 -10.33 12.02 -2.29
N LEU A 450 -11.49 12.55 -1.87
CA LEU A 450 -11.90 13.92 -2.19
C LEU A 450 -10.94 14.96 -1.61
N GLY A 451 -10.50 14.78 -0.36
CA GLY A 451 -9.55 15.65 0.32
C GLY A 451 -8.20 15.70 -0.39
N ILE A 452 -7.69 14.55 -0.85
CA ILE A 452 -6.44 14.47 -1.61
C ILE A 452 -6.60 15.12 -2.98
N ALA A 453 -7.67 14.79 -3.73
CA ALA A 453 -7.91 15.40 -5.02
C ALA A 453 -8.01 16.92 -4.91
N LEU A 454 -8.67 17.44 -3.87
CA LEU A 454 -8.75 18.86 -3.58
C LEU A 454 -7.38 19.46 -3.23
N LEU A 455 -6.62 18.80 -2.36
CA LEU A 455 -5.26 19.23 -1.98
C LEU A 455 -4.32 19.27 -3.18
N LEU A 456 -4.33 18.23 -4.02
CA LEU A 456 -3.54 18.19 -5.24
C LEU A 456 -3.98 19.28 -6.21
N SER A 457 -5.29 19.46 -6.43
CA SER A 457 -5.83 20.50 -7.30
C SER A 457 -5.40 21.90 -6.83
N LEU A 458 -5.54 22.22 -5.54
CA LEU A 458 -5.10 23.49 -4.97
C LEU A 458 -3.57 23.63 -5.03
N GLY A 459 -2.83 22.56 -4.76
CA GLY A 459 -1.37 22.50 -4.87
C GLY A 459 -0.88 22.80 -6.28
N THR A 460 -1.54 22.29 -7.33
CA THR A 460 -1.20 22.59 -8.73
C THR A 460 -1.35 24.09 -9.02
N VAL A 461 -2.41 24.73 -8.52
CA VAL A 461 -2.67 26.16 -8.68
C VAL A 461 -1.64 27.00 -7.92
N LEU A 462 -1.28 26.59 -6.71
CA LEU A 462 -0.26 27.26 -5.89
C LEU A 462 1.12 27.21 -6.55
N LEU A 463 1.55 26.02 -6.98
CA LEU A 463 2.88 25.82 -7.56
C LEU A 463 3.01 26.48 -8.93
N PHE A 464 1.97 26.41 -9.76
CA PHE A 464 2.09 26.72 -11.19
C PHE A 464 1.12 27.79 -11.71
N GLY A 465 0.11 28.18 -10.93
CA GLY A 465 -0.82 29.28 -11.25
C GLY A 465 -0.46 30.62 -10.58
N VAL A 466 0.07 30.58 -9.35
CA VAL A 466 0.47 31.79 -8.61
C VAL A 466 1.75 32.39 -9.17
N PHE A 467 2.76 31.57 -9.47
CA PHE A 467 4.07 32.04 -9.91
C PHE A 467 4.03 32.87 -11.22
N PRO A 468 3.33 32.45 -12.29
CA PRO A 468 3.14 33.28 -13.50
C PRO A 468 2.39 34.58 -13.20
N SER A 469 1.37 34.52 -12.33
CA SER A 469 0.51 35.67 -12.03
C SER A 469 1.28 36.81 -11.34
N ILE A 470 2.26 36.45 -10.48
CA ILE A 470 3.14 37.40 -9.81
C ILE A 470 4.19 37.96 -10.77
N ALA A 471 4.78 37.11 -11.63
CA ALA A 471 5.74 37.55 -12.65
C ALA A 471 5.11 38.58 -13.61
N THR A 472 3.85 38.36 -13.98
CA THR A 472 3.09 39.26 -14.87
C THR A 472 2.69 40.57 -14.17
N ALA A 473 2.37 40.54 -12.87
CA ALA A 473 2.03 41.73 -12.10
C ALA A 473 3.20 42.72 -11.94
N ARG A 474 4.43 42.22 -12.03
CA ARG A 474 5.67 43.01 -12.00
C ARG A 474 6.06 43.57 -13.38
N ALA A 475 5.55 43.01 -14.47
CA ALA A 475 5.73 43.59 -15.80
C ALA A 475 4.95 44.91 -15.87
N ASN A 476 5.54 45.93 -16.49
CA ASN A 476 5.00 47.28 -16.54
C ASN A 476 4.32 47.49 -17.91
N PRO A 477 2.99 47.40 -18.03
CA PRO A 477 2.32 47.35 -19.33
C PRO A 477 2.51 48.62 -20.17
N ALA A 478 2.90 49.73 -19.51
CA ALA A 478 3.15 51.02 -20.14
C ALA A 478 4.54 51.12 -20.80
N GLU A 479 5.51 50.30 -20.39
CA GLU A 479 6.82 50.18 -21.04
C GLU A 479 6.74 49.25 -22.26
N ASP A 480 5.99 48.14 -22.16
CA ASP A 480 5.80 47.17 -23.26
C ASP A 480 5.06 47.77 -24.48
N LEU A 481 4.21 48.78 -24.28
CA LEU A 481 3.54 49.51 -25.36
C LEU A 481 4.43 50.58 -26.04
N LYS A 482 5.50 51.04 -25.38
CA LYS A 482 6.48 51.97 -25.96
C LYS A 482 7.52 51.26 -26.83
N GLU A 483 7.79 49.99 -26.56
CA GLU A 483 8.64 49.12 -27.40
C GLU A 483 7.80 48.40 -28.46
N GLY A 484 7.25 49.15 -29.41
CA GLY A 484 6.59 48.58 -30.57
C GLY A 484 7.55 47.67 -31.37
N SER A 485 7.11 46.44 -31.63
CA SER A 485 7.52 45.59 -32.77
C SER A 485 8.83 44.80 -32.72
N ARG A 486 9.66 44.82 -31.68
CA ARG A 486 10.84 43.90 -31.61
C ARG A 486 10.99 43.21 -30.25
N GLY A 487 10.28 42.11 -30.07
CA GLY A 487 10.71 41.00 -29.21
C GLY A 487 10.81 41.27 -27.70
N SER A 488 10.00 42.16 -27.14
CA SER A 488 9.92 42.39 -25.68
C SER A 488 9.19 41.24 -24.97
N THR A 489 9.83 40.08 -24.89
CA THR A 489 9.59 39.15 -23.78
C THR A 489 10.73 39.38 -22.82
N SER A 490 10.49 40.14 -21.74
CA SER A 490 11.50 40.41 -20.71
C SER A 490 12.29 39.12 -20.36
N GLY A 491 13.62 39.20 -20.32
CA GLY A 491 14.50 38.03 -20.21
C GLY A 491 14.26 37.13 -18.98
N GLY A 492 13.49 37.58 -17.99
CA GLY A 492 13.05 36.77 -16.86
C GLY A 492 11.99 35.71 -17.23
N GLY A 493 11.05 36.02 -18.12
CA GLY A 493 9.99 35.09 -18.56
C GLY A 493 10.52 33.95 -19.44
N ILE A 494 11.48 34.26 -20.33
CA ILE A 494 12.15 33.25 -21.17
C ILE A 494 13.02 32.33 -20.32
N LYS A 495 13.84 32.86 -19.40
CA LYS A 495 14.70 32.04 -18.52
C LYS A 495 13.89 31.09 -17.64
N PHE A 496 12.74 31.54 -17.13
CA PHE A 496 11.86 30.68 -16.34
C PHE A 496 11.20 29.60 -17.19
N ARG A 497 10.68 29.93 -18.37
CA ARG A 497 10.11 28.95 -19.30
C ARG A 497 11.16 27.91 -19.71
N SER A 498 12.37 28.34 -20.04
CA SER A 498 13.48 27.43 -20.35
C SER A 498 13.84 26.55 -19.16
N GLY A 499 13.87 27.08 -17.93
CA GLY A 499 14.09 26.30 -16.72
C GLY A 499 12.99 25.25 -16.48
N LEU A 500 11.73 25.60 -16.71
CA LEU A 500 10.59 24.69 -16.58
C LEU A 500 10.63 23.56 -17.62
N VAL A 501 11.04 23.88 -18.86
CA VAL A 501 11.24 22.88 -19.91
C VAL A 501 12.40 21.96 -19.56
N VAL A 502 13.53 22.49 -19.06
CA VAL A 502 14.67 21.67 -18.60
C VAL A 502 14.25 20.75 -17.45
N PHE A 503 13.51 21.27 -16.46
CA PHE A 503 12.96 20.49 -15.35
C PHE A 503 12.03 19.37 -15.86
N GLN A 504 11.12 19.70 -16.76
CA GLN A 504 10.21 18.72 -17.37
C GLN A 504 10.96 17.64 -18.14
N VAL A 505 11.95 18.01 -18.97
CA VAL A 505 12.76 17.06 -19.74
C VAL A 505 13.55 16.15 -18.81
N ALA A 506 14.17 16.71 -17.75
CA ALA A 506 14.87 15.93 -16.74
C ALA A 506 13.95 14.91 -16.05
N LEU A 507 12.76 15.35 -15.64
CA LEU A 507 11.78 14.50 -14.98
C LEU A 507 11.23 13.40 -15.91
N SER A 508 11.01 13.75 -17.18
CA SER A 508 10.59 12.80 -18.22
C SER A 508 11.67 11.77 -18.50
N LEU A 509 12.95 12.17 -18.50
CA LEU A 509 14.09 11.25 -18.64
C LEU A 509 14.18 10.28 -17.46
N VAL A 510 13.99 10.75 -16.22
CA VAL A 510 13.96 9.89 -15.03
C VAL A 510 12.83 8.85 -15.14
N LEU A 511 11.62 9.27 -15.51
CA LEU A 511 10.50 8.35 -15.69
C LEU A 511 10.72 7.39 -16.85
N LEU A 512 11.30 7.84 -17.96
CA LEU A 512 11.59 7.00 -19.13
C LEU A 512 12.62 5.92 -18.78
N VAL A 513 13.70 6.31 -18.10
CA VAL A 513 14.73 5.36 -17.63
C VAL A 513 14.15 4.40 -16.61
N GLY A 514 13.42 4.89 -15.61
CA GLY A 514 12.78 4.06 -14.58
C GLY A 514 11.77 3.07 -15.17
N SER A 515 10.88 3.54 -16.05
CA SER A 515 9.90 2.69 -16.75
C SER A 515 10.59 1.68 -17.68
N GLY A 516 11.64 2.10 -18.38
CA GLY A 516 12.44 1.21 -19.23
C GLY A 516 13.15 0.12 -18.43
N LEU A 517 13.68 0.44 -17.25
CA LEU A 517 14.26 -0.54 -16.33
C LEU A 517 13.20 -1.49 -15.78
N LEU A 518 12.03 -0.99 -15.38
CA LEU A 518 10.92 -1.83 -14.91
C LEU A 518 10.41 -2.77 -16.02
N LEU A 519 10.19 -2.26 -17.23
CA LEU A 519 9.79 -3.06 -18.39
C LEU A 519 10.87 -4.09 -18.73
N ARG A 520 12.15 -3.72 -18.65
CA ARG A 520 13.27 -4.66 -18.87
C ARG A 520 13.31 -5.73 -17.78
N SER A 521 13.10 -5.38 -16.52
CA SER A 521 13.04 -6.34 -15.40
C SER A 521 11.84 -7.26 -15.55
N PHE A 522 10.68 -6.76 -15.94
CA PHE A 522 9.49 -7.55 -16.21
C PHE A 522 9.66 -8.47 -17.43
N ALA A 523 10.26 -7.97 -18.51
CA ALA A 523 10.60 -8.77 -19.68
C ALA A 523 11.62 -9.87 -19.33
N ARG A 524 12.59 -9.57 -18.46
CA ARG A 524 13.50 -10.58 -17.91
C ARG A 524 12.76 -11.61 -17.07
N LEU A 525 11.87 -11.20 -16.17
CA LEU A 525 11.07 -12.10 -15.35
C LEU A 525 10.19 -13.02 -16.20
N ARG A 526 9.55 -12.51 -17.26
CA ARG A 526 8.80 -13.35 -18.21
C ARG A 526 9.68 -14.31 -19.01
N GLY A 527 10.96 -13.97 -19.19
CA GLY A 527 11.94 -14.79 -19.88
C GLY A 527 12.77 -15.66 -18.95
N VAL A 528 12.49 -15.66 -17.63
CA VAL A 528 13.09 -16.63 -16.71
C VAL A 528 12.54 -17.98 -17.10
N ASP A 529 13.42 -18.87 -17.52
CA ASP A 529 13.10 -20.27 -17.70
C ASP A 529 12.79 -20.85 -16.31
N PRO A 530 11.55 -21.29 -16.04
CA PRO A 530 11.22 -21.87 -14.76
C PRO A 530 11.80 -23.29 -14.60
N GLY A 531 12.45 -23.84 -15.63
CA GLY A 531 13.00 -25.20 -15.62
C GLY A 531 11.98 -26.29 -15.98
N PHE A 532 10.77 -25.89 -16.40
CA PHE A 532 9.71 -26.76 -16.90
C PHE A 532 8.90 -26.05 -18.00
N ARG A 533 8.13 -26.81 -18.78
CA ARG A 533 7.31 -26.28 -19.88
C ARG A 533 5.85 -26.15 -19.49
N VAL A 534 5.23 -25.04 -19.90
CA VAL A 534 3.80 -24.75 -19.64
C VAL A 534 2.97 -24.72 -20.92
N GLU A 535 3.60 -24.79 -22.09
CA GLU A 535 2.93 -24.77 -23.37
C GLU A 535 2.16 -26.08 -23.60
N ASN A 536 0.86 -25.98 -23.93
CA ASN A 536 -0.06 -27.11 -24.11
C ASN A 536 -0.22 -28.00 -22.87
N LEU A 537 0.00 -27.46 -21.68
CA LEU A 537 -0.21 -28.16 -20.41
C LEU A 537 -1.60 -27.81 -19.85
N LEU A 538 -2.41 -28.83 -19.56
CA LEU A 538 -3.67 -28.70 -18.83
C LEU A 538 -3.49 -29.26 -17.43
N THR A 539 -3.87 -28.49 -16.41
CA THR A 539 -3.81 -28.93 -15.01
C THR A 539 -5.20 -29.04 -14.40
N ALA A 540 -5.37 -30.02 -13.51
CA ALA A 540 -6.58 -30.23 -12.73
C ALA A 540 -6.18 -30.64 -11.30
N SER A 541 -7.02 -30.31 -10.33
CA SER A 541 -6.88 -30.74 -8.94
C SER A 541 -7.98 -31.73 -8.61
N VAL A 542 -7.62 -32.85 -7.99
CA VAL A 542 -8.55 -33.89 -7.55
C VAL A 542 -8.31 -34.17 -6.07
N ALA A 543 -9.35 -33.98 -5.26
CA ALA A 543 -9.36 -34.37 -3.86
C ALA A 543 -10.12 -35.70 -3.71
N LEU A 544 -9.57 -36.62 -2.92
CA LEU A 544 -10.21 -37.91 -2.63
C LEU A 544 -10.85 -37.88 -1.24
N PRO A 545 -12.14 -38.26 -1.09
CA PRO A 545 -12.77 -38.39 0.20
C PRO A 545 -12.06 -39.42 1.08
N SER A 546 -11.69 -39.02 2.29
CA SER A 546 -10.89 -39.82 3.22
C SER A 546 -11.63 -41.05 3.76
N ASP A 547 -12.95 -40.98 3.85
CA ASP A 547 -13.86 -42.06 4.27
C ASP A 547 -13.92 -43.20 3.24
N ARG A 548 -13.86 -42.86 1.95
CA ARG A 548 -13.91 -43.82 0.85
C ARG A 548 -12.54 -44.35 0.45
N TYR A 549 -11.51 -43.50 0.52
CA TYR A 549 -10.15 -43.84 0.11
C TYR A 549 -9.21 -43.79 1.31
N SER A 550 -9.52 -44.60 2.32
CA SER A 550 -8.82 -44.62 3.60
C SER A 550 -7.45 -45.29 3.52
N GLN A 551 -7.31 -46.31 2.65
CA GLN A 551 -6.07 -47.06 2.48
C GLN A 551 -5.18 -46.41 1.41
N ALA A 552 -3.86 -46.53 1.56
CA ALA A 552 -2.91 -45.97 0.60
C ALA A 552 -3.04 -46.64 -0.77
N GLU A 553 -3.26 -47.95 -0.78
CA GLU A 553 -3.40 -48.79 -1.97
C GLU A 553 -4.61 -48.36 -2.81
N GLU A 554 -5.73 -48.02 -2.17
CA GLU A 554 -6.95 -47.55 -2.85
C GLU A 554 -6.73 -46.20 -3.53
N ARG A 555 -6.00 -45.28 -2.86
CA ARG A 555 -5.64 -43.97 -3.42
C ARG A 555 -4.71 -44.11 -4.62
N ILE A 556 -3.66 -44.94 -4.48
CA ILE A 556 -2.71 -45.21 -5.56
C ILE A 556 -3.44 -45.82 -6.75
N GLN A 557 -4.26 -46.84 -6.53
CA GLN A 557 -5.03 -47.49 -7.60
C GLN A 557 -5.99 -46.53 -8.31
N PHE A 558 -6.64 -45.62 -7.58
CA PHE A 558 -7.48 -44.59 -8.19
C PHE A 558 -6.67 -43.69 -9.14
N PHE A 559 -5.53 -43.17 -8.67
CA PHE A 559 -4.71 -42.26 -9.45
C PHE A 559 -4.04 -42.94 -10.66
N GLU A 560 -3.65 -44.21 -10.55
CA GLU A 560 -3.18 -45.01 -11.69
C GLU A 560 -4.29 -45.21 -12.72
N THR A 561 -5.49 -45.61 -12.29
CA THR A 561 -6.65 -45.77 -13.20
C THR A 561 -7.00 -44.46 -13.89
N LEU A 562 -6.95 -43.34 -13.16
CA LEU A 562 -7.18 -42.01 -13.70
C LEU A 562 -6.11 -41.63 -14.73
N ARG A 563 -4.83 -41.89 -14.43
CA ARG A 563 -3.70 -41.64 -15.32
C ARG A 563 -3.85 -42.42 -16.62
N GLU A 564 -4.09 -43.73 -16.55
CA GLU A 564 -4.30 -44.61 -17.72
C GLU A 564 -5.49 -44.13 -18.57
N GLY A 565 -6.60 -43.78 -17.93
CA GLY A 565 -7.80 -43.29 -18.60
C GLY A 565 -7.58 -41.97 -19.34
N ILE A 566 -6.84 -41.03 -18.75
CA ILE A 566 -6.49 -39.76 -19.41
C ILE A 566 -5.50 -39.99 -20.54
N GLN A 567 -4.49 -40.84 -20.33
CA GLN A 567 -3.46 -41.15 -21.32
C GLN A 567 -4.04 -41.81 -22.58
N ALA A 568 -5.15 -42.56 -22.45
CA ALA A 568 -5.86 -43.15 -23.58
C ALA A 568 -6.66 -42.15 -24.44
N LEU A 569 -6.84 -40.90 -23.99
CA LEU A 569 -7.60 -39.90 -24.74
C LEU A 569 -6.84 -39.40 -25.98
N PRO A 570 -7.51 -39.25 -27.14
CA PRO A 570 -6.87 -38.70 -28.34
C PRO A 570 -6.32 -37.29 -28.11
N GLY A 571 -5.05 -37.07 -28.45
CA GLY A 571 -4.38 -35.78 -28.33
C GLY A 571 -3.63 -35.55 -27.02
N VAL A 572 -3.68 -36.49 -26.08
CA VAL A 572 -2.84 -36.48 -24.88
C VAL A 572 -1.45 -37.06 -25.23
N GLU A 573 -0.39 -36.29 -24.99
CA GLU A 573 1.00 -36.72 -25.25
C GLU A 573 1.57 -37.47 -24.03
N SER A 574 1.37 -36.94 -22.83
CA SER A 574 1.85 -37.49 -21.56
C SER A 574 0.95 -37.05 -20.41
N VAL A 575 0.98 -37.81 -19.31
CA VAL A 575 0.22 -37.53 -18.08
C VAL A 575 1.17 -37.65 -16.90
N GLY A 576 1.12 -36.68 -16.01
CA GLY A 576 1.92 -36.64 -14.79
C GLY A 576 1.07 -36.17 -13.63
N LEU A 577 1.29 -36.75 -12.45
CA LEU A 577 0.61 -36.34 -11.23
C LEU A 577 1.63 -35.89 -10.20
N VAL A 578 1.27 -34.85 -9.45
CA VAL A 578 2.07 -34.32 -8.35
C VAL A 578 1.13 -33.86 -7.24
N ASN A 579 1.53 -34.05 -5.99
CA ASN A 579 0.75 -33.62 -4.84
C ASN A 579 0.59 -32.09 -4.72
N ARG A 580 1.55 -31.33 -5.26
CA ARG A 580 1.55 -29.87 -5.29
C ARG A 580 2.12 -29.38 -6.61
N LEU A 581 1.45 -28.45 -7.28
CA LEU A 581 1.99 -27.86 -8.51
C LEU A 581 3.11 -26.84 -8.20
N PRO A 582 4.16 -26.75 -9.04
CA PRO A 582 5.15 -25.66 -8.96
C PRO A 582 4.48 -24.28 -9.08
N LEU A 583 5.04 -23.28 -8.38
CA LEU A 583 4.65 -21.86 -8.35
C LEU A 583 3.24 -21.54 -7.79
N LEU A 584 2.31 -22.50 -7.83
CA LEU A 584 0.94 -22.33 -7.34
C LEU A 584 0.78 -22.74 -5.88
N GLN A 585 1.57 -23.70 -5.43
CA GLN A 585 1.47 -24.27 -4.09
C GLN A 585 2.87 -24.41 -3.49
N THR A 586 3.05 -23.81 -2.32
CA THR A 586 4.23 -24.01 -1.47
C THR A 586 4.28 -25.46 -1.01
N ALA A 587 5.43 -26.11 -1.09
CA ALA A 587 5.63 -27.43 -0.49
C ALA A 587 6.16 -27.31 0.95
N GLY A 588 6.07 -28.42 1.69
CA GLY A 588 6.78 -28.54 2.96
C GLY A 588 8.26 -28.79 2.65
N ASN A 589 9.13 -28.02 3.27
CA ASN A 589 10.56 -28.29 3.26
C ASN A 589 10.88 -29.29 4.38
N VAL A 590 11.77 -30.22 4.09
CA VAL A 590 12.19 -31.24 5.04
C VAL A 590 13.71 -31.35 4.98
N ALA A 591 14.34 -31.61 6.13
CA ALA A 591 15.77 -31.84 6.18
C ALA A 591 16.17 -33.13 5.48
N ILE A 592 17.28 -33.06 4.75
CA ILE A 592 17.88 -34.16 4.02
C ILE A 592 19.40 -34.13 4.21
N TRP A 593 20.00 -35.28 4.51
CA TRP A 593 21.43 -35.41 4.74
C TRP A 593 21.98 -36.77 4.29
N ALA A 594 23.30 -36.88 4.21
CA ALA A 594 23.95 -38.16 3.95
C ALA A 594 24.00 -38.96 5.27
N PRO A 595 23.56 -40.24 5.32
CA PRO A 595 23.57 -41.04 6.55
C PRO A 595 24.95 -41.15 7.21
N GLU A 596 26.01 -41.13 6.38
CA GLU A 596 27.42 -41.15 6.77
C GLU A 596 27.88 -39.85 7.47
N ARG A 597 27.11 -38.76 7.29
CA ARG A 597 27.38 -37.40 7.78
C ARG A 597 26.07 -36.82 8.36
N PRO A 598 25.59 -37.35 9.50
CA PRO A 598 24.38 -36.84 10.12
C PRO A 598 24.57 -35.39 10.53
N ALA A 599 23.53 -34.58 10.32
CA ALA A 599 23.50 -33.22 10.86
C ALA A 599 23.39 -33.28 12.39
N GLU A 600 24.10 -32.39 13.10
CA GLU A 600 24.01 -32.32 14.57
C GLU A 600 22.61 -31.89 15.02
N THR A 601 21.97 -31.00 14.26
CA THR A 601 20.59 -30.55 14.50
C THR A 601 19.84 -30.42 13.18
N ASN A 602 18.51 -30.35 13.25
CA ASN A 602 17.67 -30.17 12.07
C ASN A 602 17.98 -28.86 11.31
N ASN A 603 18.47 -27.84 12.02
CA ASN A 603 18.82 -26.53 11.47
C ASN A 603 20.17 -26.53 10.73
N ASP A 604 21.02 -27.54 10.97
CA ASP A 604 22.33 -27.69 10.32
C ASP A 604 22.25 -28.53 9.02
N ALA A 605 21.14 -29.24 8.80
CA ALA A 605 20.92 -30.03 7.59
C ALA A 605 20.52 -29.16 6.38
N PRO A 606 20.79 -29.59 5.14
CA PRO A 606 20.13 -29.07 3.95
C PRO A 606 18.60 -29.28 4.01
N TRP A 607 17.82 -28.28 3.59
CA TRP A 607 16.36 -28.38 3.51
C TRP A 607 15.92 -28.42 2.06
N ALA A 608 15.08 -29.40 1.72
CA ALA A 608 14.55 -29.60 0.38
C ALA A 608 13.02 -29.64 0.36
N ASP A 609 12.42 -29.00 -0.64
CA ASP A 609 10.99 -29.07 -0.94
C ASP A 609 10.63 -30.53 -1.25
N ARG A 610 9.69 -31.09 -0.48
CA ARG A 610 9.20 -32.46 -0.68
C ARG A 610 8.03 -32.48 -1.68
N ARG A 611 8.17 -33.26 -2.75
CA ARG A 611 7.09 -33.54 -3.72
C ARG A 611 6.85 -35.05 -3.82
N ILE A 612 5.60 -35.43 -4.00
CA ILE A 612 5.20 -36.81 -4.33
C ILE A 612 4.72 -36.77 -5.76
N VAL A 613 5.27 -37.63 -6.61
CA VAL A 613 5.00 -37.65 -8.06
C VAL A 613 4.77 -39.07 -8.54
N LEU A 614 3.80 -39.24 -9.43
CA LEU A 614 3.65 -40.50 -10.14
C LEU A 614 4.60 -40.56 -11.36
N PRO A 615 4.86 -41.76 -11.88
CA PRO A 615 5.58 -41.94 -13.14
C PRO A 615 5.01 -41.04 -14.26
N GLY A 616 5.92 -40.49 -15.08
CA GLY A 616 5.56 -39.58 -16.19
C GLY A 616 5.50 -38.09 -15.81
N TYR A 617 5.61 -37.71 -14.52
CA TYR A 617 5.61 -36.30 -14.11
C TYR A 617 6.72 -35.47 -14.77
N PHE A 618 7.97 -35.91 -14.68
CA PHE A 618 9.10 -35.17 -15.25
C PHE A 618 9.04 -35.09 -16.77
N GLU A 619 8.54 -36.14 -17.44
CA GLU A 619 8.31 -36.14 -18.89
C GLU A 619 7.22 -35.12 -19.28
N THR A 620 6.09 -35.14 -18.57
CA THR A 620 4.97 -34.23 -18.82
C THR A 620 5.37 -32.77 -18.61
N MET A 621 6.13 -32.49 -17.55
CA MET A 621 6.66 -31.16 -17.26
C MET A 621 7.91 -30.81 -18.09
N ARG A 622 8.42 -31.78 -18.86
CA ARG A 622 9.66 -31.70 -19.66
C ARG A 622 10.87 -31.23 -18.84
N ILE A 623 10.97 -31.74 -17.62
CA ILE A 623 12.11 -31.53 -16.71
C ILE A 623 13.18 -32.58 -17.04
N PRO A 624 14.40 -32.18 -17.45
CA PRO A 624 15.45 -33.11 -17.82
C PRO A 624 15.96 -33.93 -16.63
N VAL A 625 16.15 -35.24 -16.85
CA VAL A 625 16.97 -36.09 -15.98
C VAL A 625 18.44 -35.90 -16.37
N VAL A 626 19.27 -35.52 -15.41
CA VAL A 626 20.70 -35.21 -15.57
C VAL A 626 21.55 -36.46 -15.38
N GLU A 627 21.21 -37.26 -14.37
CA GLU A 627 21.93 -38.48 -13.99
C GLU A 627 20.90 -39.55 -13.58
N GLY A 628 21.16 -40.82 -13.90
CA GLY A 628 20.32 -41.93 -13.46
C GLY A 628 19.00 -42.03 -14.25
N ARG A 629 17.89 -42.27 -13.55
CA ARG A 629 16.55 -42.42 -14.13
C ARG A 629 15.50 -41.61 -13.37
N ALA A 630 14.38 -41.32 -14.04
CA ALA A 630 13.17 -40.83 -13.37
C ALA A 630 12.49 -41.97 -12.59
N LEU A 631 11.53 -41.60 -11.73
CA LEU A 631 10.65 -42.55 -11.06
C LEU A 631 9.77 -43.28 -12.10
N ASP A 632 9.63 -44.59 -11.95
CA ASP A 632 8.89 -45.47 -12.86
C ASP A 632 7.91 -46.40 -12.13
N GLU A 633 7.17 -47.20 -12.88
CA GLU A 633 6.10 -48.08 -12.35
C GLU A 633 6.62 -49.19 -11.41
N THR A 634 7.94 -49.38 -11.29
CA THR A 634 8.54 -50.36 -10.36
C THR A 634 8.86 -49.77 -8.99
N ASP A 635 8.84 -48.45 -8.84
CA ASP A 635 9.14 -47.73 -7.60
C ASP A 635 7.89 -47.65 -6.70
N VAL A 636 7.44 -48.80 -6.20
CA VAL A 636 6.18 -48.94 -5.45
C VAL A 636 6.41 -49.35 -4.00
N ALA A 637 5.37 -49.23 -3.17
CA ALA A 637 5.41 -49.73 -1.80
C ALA A 637 5.84 -51.22 -1.75
N GLY A 638 6.94 -51.52 -1.06
CA GLY A 638 7.53 -52.86 -0.97
C GLY A 638 8.76 -53.10 -1.87
N SER A 639 9.09 -52.18 -2.79
CA SER A 639 10.40 -52.10 -3.44
C SER A 639 11.41 -51.36 -2.53
N PRO A 640 12.72 -51.35 -2.86
CA PRO A 640 13.65 -50.43 -2.22
C PRO A 640 13.08 -49.00 -2.25
N ALA A 641 13.17 -48.28 -1.13
CA ALA A 641 12.70 -46.91 -1.05
C ALA A 641 13.66 -46.02 -1.85
N VAL A 642 13.13 -45.37 -2.90
CA VAL A 642 13.94 -44.58 -3.83
C VAL A 642 13.53 -43.12 -3.82
N ILE A 643 14.44 -42.26 -4.28
CA ILE A 643 14.21 -40.82 -4.38
C ILE A 643 14.91 -40.23 -5.61
N VAL A 644 14.31 -39.18 -6.17
CA VAL A 644 14.94 -38.35 -7.19
C VAL A 644 15.22 -36.97 -6.61
N LEU A 645 16.44 -36.46 -6.80
CA LEU A 645 16.88 -35.18 -6.27
C LEU A 645 17.03 -34.14 -7.38
N THR A 646 16.82 -32.85 -7.07
CA THR A 646 17.34 -31.80 -7.93
C THR A 646 18.86 -31.69 -7.81
N ARG A 647 19.52 -31.15 -8.84
CA ARG A 647 20.98 -30.99 -8.89
C ARG A 647 21.53 -30.23 -7.68
N ASN A 648 20.89 -29.13 -7.27
CA ASN A 648 21.29 -28.36 -6.10
C ASN A 648 21.15 -29.16 -4.78
N THR A 649 20.14 -30.02 -4.64
CA THR A 649 19.97 -30.90 -3.48
C THR A 649 21.06 -31.96 -3.46
N ALA A 650 21.31 -32.61 -4.60
CA ALA A 650 22.39 -33.57 -4.76
C ALA A 650 23.74 -32.96 -4.35
N GLN A 651 24.04 -31.74 -4.82
CA GLN A 651 25.27 -31.04 -4.48
C GLN A 651 25.36 -30.64 -3.00
N ALA A 652 24.23 -30.29 -2.36
CA ALA A 652 24.19 -29.95 -0.94
C ALA A 652 24.42 -31.17 -0.04
N VAL A 653 23.88 -32.34 -0.41
CA VAL A 653 23.97 -33.57 0.38
C VAL A 653 25.27 -34.33 0.12
N TYR A 654 25.72 -34.36 -1.13
CA TYR A 654 26.97 -34.99 -1.59
C TYR A 654 27.84 -34.00 -2.39
N PRO A 655 28.54 -33.08 -1.70
CA PRO A 655 29.46 -32.16 -2.38
C PRO A 655 30.56 -32.95 -3.11
N ASP A 656 30.78 -32.63 -4.37
CA ASP A 656 31.83 -33.20 -5.24
C ASP A 656 31.77 -34.73 -5.45
N GLU A 657 30.66 -35.39 -5.09
CA GLU A 657 30.45 -36.84 -5.23
C GLU A 657 29.14 -37.13 -5.99
N SER A 658 29.11 -38.22 -6.79
CA SER A 658 27.84 -38.65 -7.40
C SER A 658 26.91 -39.21 -6.32
N PRO A 659 25.65 -38.73 -6.24
CA PRO A 659 24.68 -39.24 -5.27
C PRO A 659 24.06 -40.57 -5.72
N LEU A 660 24.20 -40.97 -7.00
CA LEU A 660 23.50 -42.13 -7.54
C LEU A 660 23.87 -43.44 -6.83
N GLY A 661 22.85 -44.22 -6.51
CA GLY A 661 22.99 -45.51 -5.80
C GLY A 661 23.38 -45.37 -4.32
N ARG A 662 23.52 -44.13 -3.81
CA ARG A 662 23.77 -43.87 -2.40
C ARG A 662 22.47 -43.63 -1.65
N GLN A 663 22.51 -43.84 -0.35
CA GLN A 663 21.37 -43.56 0.53
C GLN A 663 21.38 -42.11 1.00
N VAL A 664 20.21 -41.49 1.06
CA VAL A 664 19.98 -40.23 1.77
C VAL A 664 19.04 -40.49 2.96
N ALA A 665 19.30 -39.80 4.05
CA ALA A 665 18.41 -39.76 5.20
C ALA A 665 17.51 -38.53 5.08
N VAL A 666 16.21 -38.73 5.27
CA VAL A 666 15.18 -37.69 5.21
C VAL A 666 14.40 -37.68 6.52
N ASP A 667 14.17 -36.50 7.09
CA ASP A 667 13.35 -36.33 8.29
C ASP A 667 11.85 -36.54 7.97
N VAL A 668 11.41 -37.79 8.02
CA VAL A 668 10.01 -38.16 7.76
C VAL A 668 9.08 -37.87 8.95
N GLY A 669 9.58 -37.24 10.01
CA GLY A 669 8.80 -36.92 11.21
C GLY A 669 8.69 -38.06 12.21
N GLU A 670 9.49 -39.12 12.02
CA GLU A 670 9.62 -40.26 12.92
C GLU A 670 10.90 -40.14 13.79
N ASP A 671 11.05 -41.04 14.77
CA ASP A 671 12.24 -41.09 15.63
C ASP A 671 13.51 -41.37 14.82
N GLU A 672 13.41 -42.25 13.82
CA GLU A 672 14.48 -42.56 12.87
C GLU A 672 14.19 -41.90 11.51
N PRO A 673 15.22 -41.42 10.79
CA PRO A 673 15.03 -40.87 9.47
C PRO A 673 14.66 -41.97 8.46
N GLY A 674 13.87 -41.59 7.45
CA GLY A 674 13.63 -42.46 6.30
C GLY A 674 14.89 -42.53 5.44
N LEU A 675 15.33 -43.74 5.11
CA LEU A 675 16.47 -43.97 4.23
C LEU A 675 16.00 -44.26 2.80
N PHE A 676 16.50 -43.49 1.84
CA PHE A 676 16.12 -43.61 0.43
C PHE A 676 17.35 -43.71 -0.47
N GLU A 677 17.33 -44.62 -1.44
CA GLU A 677 18.37 -44.71 -2.47
C GLU A 677 18.12 -43.66 -3.57
N VAL A 678 19.15 -42.88 -3.90
CA VAL A 678 19.05 -41.90 -4.99
C VAL A 678 19.16 -42.62 -6.33
N VAL A 679 18.05 -42.67 -7.08
CA VAL A 679 17.99 -43.33 -8.41
C VAL A 679 18.14 -42.35 -9.57
N GLY A 680 17.98 -41.06 -9.31
CA GLY A 680 18.08 -40.03 -10.33
C GLY A 680 18.35 -38.63 -9.78
N VAL A 681 18.94 -37.81 -10.65
CA VAL A 681 19.10 -36.37 -10.45
C VAL A 681 18.44 -35.64 -11.61
N VAL A 682 17.56 -34.68 -11.31
CA VAL A 682 16.87 -33.84 -12.30
C VAL A 682 17.40 -32.40 -12.28
N GLU A 683 17.14 -31.66 -13.35
CA GLU A 683 17.54 -30.27 -13.46
C GLU A 683 16.82 -29.39 -12.42
N ASP A 684 17.54 -28.39 -11.91
CA ASP A 684 17.01 -27.39 -11.00
C ASP A 684 15.88 -26.59 -11.68
N HIS A 685 14.74 -26.47 -11.01
CA HIS A 685 13.57 -25.75 -11.53
C HIS A 685 12.82 -25.02 -10.41
N GLN A 686 12.09 -23.96 -10.77
CA GLN A 686 11.43 -23.07 -9.84
C GLN A 686 10.16 -23.69 -9.25
N LEU A 687 10.12 -23.84 -7.93
CA LEU A 687 8.99 -24.47 -7.24
C LEU A 687 8.07 -23.50 -6.50
N THR A 688 8.60 -22.37 -6.03
CA THR A 688 7.86 -21.44 -5.15
C THR A 688 7.71 -20.05 -5.74
N SER A 689 8.70 -19.57 -6.49
CA SER A 689 8.67 -18.25 -7.12
C SER A 689 9.49 -18.24 -8.40
N LEU A 690 9.08 -17.40 -9.37
CA LEU A 690 9.89 -17.13 -10.57
C LEU A 690 11.09 -16.21 -10.27
N SER A 691 11.07 -15.53 -9.13
CA SER A 691 12.16 -14.67 -8.67
C SER A 691 12.84 -15.29 -7.46
N GLY A 692 14.14 -15.52 -7.55
CA GLY A 692 14.94 -16.03 -6.44
C GLY A 692 15.83 -17.19 -6.86
N THR A 693 16.66 -17.64 -5.92
CA THR A 693 17.46 -18.86 -6.07
C THR A 693 16.54 -20.07 -6.09
N VAL A 694 16.81 -21.01 -7.00
CA VAL A 694 16.10 -22.29 -7.04
C VAL A 694 16.32 -23.01 -5.72
N ARG A 695 15.23 -23.37 -5.03
CA ARG A 695 15.30 -24.09 -3.77
C ARG A 695 15.69 -25.56 -4.02
N PRO A 696 16.41 -26.20 -3.09
CA PRO A 696 16.59 -27.65 -3.14
C PRO A 696 15.23 -28.34 -3.12
N ALA A 697 15.09 -29.42 -3.88
CA ALA A 697 13.90 -30.26 -3.89
C ALA A 697 14.22 -31.74 -4.04
N MET A 698 13.24 -32.54 -3.66
CA MET A 698 13.28 -34.00 -3.71
C MET A 698 11.90 -34.57 -4.05
N PHE A 699 11.91 -35.69 -4.76
CA PHE A 699 10.72 -36.31 -5.33
C PHE A 699 10.62 -37.77 -4.90
N PHE A 700 9.49 -38.09 -4.26
CA PHE A 700 9.11 -39.43 -3.83
C PHE A 700 8.10 -40.02 -4.82
N PRO A 701 8.12 -41.35 -5.02
CA PRO A 701 7.05 -42.05 -5.73
C PRO A 701 5.71 -42.00 -4.97
#